data_AF-A0A2K5MFN6-F1
#
_entry.id   AF-A0A2K5MFN6-F1
#
_cell.length_a   1.000
_cell.length_b   1.000
_cell.length_c   1.000
_cell.angle_alpha   90.00
_cell.angle_beta   90.00
_cell.angle_gamma   90.00
#
_symmetry.space_group_name_H-M   'P 1'
#
loop_
_entity.id
_entity.type
_entity.pdbx_description
1 polymer ?
#
loop_
_entity_poly.entity_id
_entity_poly.type
_entity_poly.pdbx_seq_one_letter_code
_entity_poly.pdbx_strand_id
1 'polypeptide(L)'
;MRLLWGLIWASSFFTLSLQKPRLLLFSPSVVHLGVPLSVGVQLQDVPRGQVVKGSVFLRNPSHNNVPCSPKVDFTLSSDRDFALLSLQVPLKDVKSCGLHQLLRRPEVQLVAQSPWLKDSLSRKMNIQGVNLLFSSRRGHLFLQTDQPIYNPGQRVRYRVFALDQKMRPSTDAITVTVENSHGLRVRKKDVYLPSSIFQDDFVIPDISEPGTWKISARFSDGLESNRSTQFEVKKYVLPNFEVKITPGKPYILTVPGHLDEIQLDIQARYIYGKPVQGVAYVRFGLLDEDGKKTFLRGLESQTKLVNGQSHISLSKAEFQDALGKLNMGMTDLLGLRLYVAAAIIESPGGEMEEAELTSWSFVSSPFSLDLSKTKRHLVPGAPFLLQALVREMSGSPASGIPVKVSATVSSPGSVPEVQNIQQNTDGSGQVSIPIIIPQTISELQLSVSAGSPYPAIARLTVAAPPSGGPGFLSIERPDSRPPRVGDTLNLNLRAVGSGATFSHYYYMILSRGQIVFMNREPKRTVTSVSVFVDHHLAPSFYFVAFYYHGDRPVANSLRVDVQAGACEGKLELSVDGAKEYRNGESVKLHLETDSPALVALGALDTALYAAGSKSHKPLNMGKVFEVMNSYDLGCGPGGGDSALQVFQAAGLAFSDGEQWTFSRKSYMRIQQFRKADGSYAAWLSRDSSTWLTAFVLKVLSLAQEQVGGSPEKLQETSKWLLSQQQADGSFQDPCPVLDRNMQGGLVGSDETVALTAFVTIALHHGLAVFQDEGAEELKQRVEASISKANSFLGEKASAGLLGAHAAAITAYALTLTKAPGDLQGVAHNNLMAMAQETGDNLYWGSVTSSQSNAVSPTPAPRNPADPMPQAPALWIETTAYALLHLLLHEGKAEMADQTAAWLTRQGSFQGGFRSTQDTVIALDALSAYWIASHTTEERGLNVTLSSTGRSGFRSHALQLNNRQIRGLEEELQFSLGSKINVKVGGNSKGTLKVLRIYNVLDMKNTTCQDLQIEVTVKGHVEYTPQYLLDSNSWIEEMPSERLCRSTRQRAACAQLNDFLQEYGTQGCQV
;
A
#
# COMPACT_ATOMS: atom_id res chain seq x y z
N MET A 1 -48.39 58.08 14.14
CA MET A 1 -49.19 57.13 13.33
C MET A 1 -48.60 56.84 11.94
N ARG A 2 -48.16 57.81 11.13
CA ARG A 2 -47.59 57.54 9.79
C ARG A 2 -46.13 57.00 9.77
N LEU A 3 -45.33 57.26 10.80
CA LEU A 3 -43.96 56.69 10.92
C LEU A 3 -43.94 55.22 11.37
N LEU A 4 -44.96 54.76 12.11
CA LEU A 4 -45.02 53.37 12.56
C LEU A 4 -45.39 52.40 11.42
N TRP A 5 -46.23 52.85 10.48
CA TRP A 5 -46.57 52.06 9.28
C TRP A 5 -45.42 51.98 8.28
N GLY A 6 -44.57 53.02 8.18
CA GLY A 6 -43.35 52.98 7.36
C GLY A 6 -42.28 51.99 7.86
N LEU A 7 -42.16 51.84 9.19
CA LEU A 7 -41.24 50.86 9.79
C LEU A 7 -41.76 49.43 9.71
N ILE A 8 -43.08 49.21 9.73
CA ILE A 8 -43.70 47.87 9.55
C ILE A 8 -43.66 47.43 8.08
N TRP A 9 -43.72 48.35 7.12
CA TRP A 9 -43.50 48.05 5.70
C TRP A 9 -42.02 47.79 5.36
N ALA A 10 -41.10 48.49 6.02
CA ALA A 10 -39.66 48.23 5.86
C ALA A 10 -39.19 46.93 6.55
N SER A 11 -39.85 46.49 7.63
CA SER A 11 -39.54 45.22 8.30
C SER A 11 -40.21 44.00 7.68
N SER A 12 -41.27 44.19 6.87
CA SER A 12 -41.95 43.08 6.16
C SER A 12 -41.24 42.62 4.87
N PHE A 13 -40.24 43.36 4.39
CA PHE A 13 -39.41 42.95 3.24
C PHE A 13 -38.01 42.42 3.63
N PHE A 14 -37.66 42.38 4.92
CA PHE A 14 -36.34 41.97 5.40
C PHE A 14 -36.31 40.70 6.26
N THR A 15 -37.36 39.88 6.19
CA THR A 15 -37.40 38.55 6.84
C THR A 15 -37.46 37.40 5.82
N LEU A 16 -36.70 37.51 4.73
CA LEU A 16 -36.19 36.32 4.04
C LEU A 16 -34.86 35.96 4.69
N SER A 17 -34.83 34.82 5.37
CA SER A 17 -33.63 34.16 5.90
C SER A 17 -32.46 34.34 4.92
N LEU A 18 -31.42 35.08 5.31
CA LEU A 18 -30.17 35.19 4.56
C LEU A 18 -29.45 33.82 4.59
N GLN A 19 -29.88 32.88 3.74
CA GLN A 19 -29.07 31.71 3.40
C GLN A 19 -28.08 32.13 2.31
N LYS A 20 -26.79 31.86 2.55
CA LYS A 20 -25.70 32.30 1.67
C LYS A 20 -25.49 31.26 0.56
N PRO A 21 -25.51 31.65 -0.74
CA PRO A 21 -25.37 30.68 -1.82
C PRO A 21 -24.01 29.98 -1.80
N ARG A 22 -23.98 28.69 -2.17
CA ARG A 22 -22.76 27.87 -2.19
C ARG A 22 -22.61 27.06 -3.47
N LEU A 23 -21.36 26.82 -3.85
CA LEU A 23 -20.96 25.80 -4.81
C LEU A 23 -20.34 24.65 -4.03
N LEU A 24 -20.91 23.46 -4.13
CA LEU A 24 -20.41 22.24 -3.51
C LEU A 24 -19.64 21.43 -4.56
N LEU A 25 -18.48 20.92 -4.16
CA LEU A 25 -17.62 20.08 -4.99
C LEU A 25 -17.36 18.76 -4.27
N PHE A 26 -17.68 17.64 -4.93
CA PHE A 26 -17.48 16.29 -4.45
C PHE A 26 -16.62 15.49 -5.43
N SER A 27 -15.69 14.71 -4.90
CA SER A 27 -14.97 13.68 -5.67
C SER A 27 -14.53 12.55 -4.75
N PRO A 28 -14.23 11.36 -5.28
CA PRO A 28 -13.42 10.37 -4.57
C PRO A 28 -12.12 10.99 -4.04
N SER A 29 -11.66 10.54 -2.87
CA SER A 29 -10.45 11.06 -2.20
C SER A 29 -9.14 10.66 -2.88
N VAL A 30 -9.17 9.61 -3.70
CA VAL A 30 -8.03 9.09 -4.46
C VAL A 30 -8.36 9.08 -5.96
N VAL A 31 -7.48 9.66 -6.76
CA VAL A 31 -7.55 9.70 -8.23
C VAL A 31 -6.70 8.57 -8.80
N HIS A 32 -7.32 7.65 -9.54
CA HIS A 32 -6.60 6.62 -10.28
C HIS A 32 -6.17 7.14 -11.66
N LEU A 33 -4.88 7.18 -11.92
CA LEU A 33 -4.33 7.71 -13.17
C LEU A 33 -4.75 6.82 -14.36
N GLY A 34 -5.14 7.43 -15.47
CA GLY A 34 -5.66 6.72 -16.65
C GLY A 34 -7.13 6.28 -16.52
N VAL A 35 -7.80 6.61 -15.41
CA VAL A 35 -9.21 6.31 -15.15
C VAL A 35 -10.01 7.62 -15.12
N PRO A 36 -11.19 7.70 -15.75
CA PRO A 36 -12.05 8.87 -15.59
C PRO A 36 -12.48 9.06 -14.14
N LEU A 37 -12.31 10.28 -13.61
CA LEU A 37 -12.71 10.65 -12.26
C LEU A 37 -14.16 11.14 -12.24
N SER A 38 -15.02 10.50 -11.46
CA SER A 38 -16.38 11.00 -11.20
C SER A 38 -16.34 12.25 -10.30
N VAL A 39 -16.92 13.37 -10.75
CA VAL A 39 -16.95 14.64 -10.00
C VAL A 39 -18.39 15.13 -9.87
N GLY A 40 -18.85 15.31 -8.63
CA GLY A 40 -20.15 15.92 -8.34
C GLY A 40 -20.01 17.42 -8.13
N VAL A 41 -20.80 18.22 -8.85
CA VAL A 41 -20.89 19.68 -8.65
C VAL A 41 -22.33 20.03 -8.33
N GLN A 42 -22.56 20.82 -7.29
CA GLN A 42 -23.91 21.19 -6.85
C GLN A 42 -23.99 22.66 -6.40
N LEU A 43 -25.10 23.32 -6.69
CA LEU A 43 -25.50 24.61 -6.15
C LEU A 43 -26.40 24.40 -4.93
N GLN A 44 -26.19 25.20 -3.89
CA GLN A 44 -26.99 25.18 -2.66
C GLN A 44 -27.43 26.60 -2.31
N ASP A 45 -28.69 26.74 -1.87
CA ASP A 45 -29.32 28.00 -1.43
C ASP A 45 -29.18 29.15 -2.45
N VAL A 46 -29.35 28.82 -3.73
CA VAL A 46 -29.25 29.78 -4.84
C VAL A 46 -30.62 30.37 -5.20
N PRO A 47 -30.73 31.68 -5.49
CA PRO A 47 -31.97 32.32 -5.92
C PRO A 47 -32.57 31.69 -7.19
N ARG A 48 -33.91 31.69 -7.29
CA ARG A 48 -34.61 31.24 -8.50
C ARG A 48 -34.21 32.06 -9.72
N GLY A 49 -33.98 31.38 -10.85
CA GLY A 49 -33.59 32.00 -12.12
C GLY A 49 -32.08 32.23 -12.29
N GLN A 50 -31.27 31.94 -11.28
CA GLN A 50 -29.82 31.99 -11.39
C GLN A 50 -29.28 30.81 -12.23
N VAL A 51 -28.34 31.11 -13.13
CA VAL A 51 -27.56 30.13 -13.87
C VAL A 51 -26.09 30.36 -13.61
N VAL A 52 -25.36 29.29 -13.30
CA VAL A 52 -23.92 29.31 -13.02
C VAL A 52 -23.20 28.44 -14.06
N LYS A 53 -22.13 28.99 -14.64
CA LYS A 53 -21.27 28.28 -15.59
C LYS A 53 -19.82 28.26 -15.10
N GLY A 54 -19.10 27.21 -15.45
CA GLY A 54 -17.70 27.06 -15.10
C GLY A 54 -17.10 25.80 -15.69
N SER A 55 -15.88 25.49 -15.29
CA SER A 55 -15.17 24.28 -15.71
C SER A 55 -14.49 23.61 -14.53
N VAL A 56 -14.29 22.30 -14.60
CA VAL A 56 -13.57 21.50 -13.61
C VAL A 56 -12.36 20.79 -14.23
N PHE A 57 -11.24 20.74 -13.52
CA PHE A 57 -10.00 20.08 -13.95
C PHE A 57 -9.06 19.77 -12.77
N LEU A 58 -8.09 18.90 -12.99
CA LEU A 58 -6.97 18.64 -12.08
C LEU A 58 -5.82 19.60 -12.37
N ARG A 59 -5.12 20.06 -11.33
CA ARG A 59 -3.87 20.84 -11.47
C ARG A 59 -2.81 20.41 -10.48
N ASN A 60 -1.56 20.66 -10.84
CA ASN A 60 -0.41 20.52 -9.94
C ASN A 60 -0.09 21.87 -9.27
N PRO A 61 -0.30 22.02 -7.94
CA PRO A 61 0.01 23.27 -7.24
C PRO A 61 1.51 23.57 -7.19
N SER A 62 2.37 22.55 -7.23
CA SER A 62 3.83 22.70 -7.13
C SER A 62 4.51 23.05 -8.45
N HIS A 63 3.80 23.01 -9.57
CA HIS A 63 4.33 23.26 -10.90
C HIS A 63 3.49 24.32 -11.62
N ASN A 64 3.52 25.56 -11.13
CA ASN A 64 2.87 26.74 -11.71
C ASN A 64 1.37 26.58 -12.00
N ASN A 65 0.67 25.74 -11.23
CA ASN A 65 -0.76 25.46 -11.43
C ASN A 65 -1.10 24.88 -12.82
N VAL A 66 -0.14 24.21 -13.47
CA VAL A 66 -0.35 23.56 -14.77
C VAL A 66 -1.45 22.50 -14.65
N PRO A 67 -2.45 22.49 -15.56
CA PRO A 67 -3.46 21.46 -15.60
C PRO A 67 -2.87 20.07 -15.85
N CYS A 68 -3.34 19.08 -15.09
CA CYS A 68 -3.01 17.67 -15.25
C CYS A 68 -4.12 16.88 -15.97
N SER A 69 -5.19 17.58 -16.36
CA SER A 69 -6.31 17.03 -17.12
C SER A 69 -6.89 18.09 -18.05
N PRO A 70 -7.55 17.70 -19.15
CA PRO A 70 -8.40 18.63 -19.89
C PRO A 70 -9.54 19.14 -19.00
N LYS A 71 -10.05 20.34 -19.31
CA LYS A 71 -11.18 20.94 -18.61
C LYS A 71 -12.50 20.32 -19.08
N VAL A 72 -13.42 20.11 -18.15
CA VAL A 72 -14.81 19.72 -18.44
C VAL A 72 -15.73 20.83 -17.97
N ASP A 73 -16.56 21.36 -18.87
CA ASP A 73 -17.49 22.44 -18.56
C ASP A 73 -18.75 21.95 -17.85
N PHE A 74 -19.31 22.78 -16.99
CA PHE A 74 -20.60 22.54 -16.33
C PHE A 74 -21.48 23.78 -16.40
N THR A 75 -22.78 23.54 -16.46
CA THR A 75 -23.82 24.58 -16.36
C THR A 75 -24.89 24.10 -15.40
N LEU A 76 -25.12 24.86 -14.33
CA LEU A 76 -26.10 24.57 -13.30
C LEU A 76 -27.13 25.70 -13.25
N SER A 77 -28.38 25.35 -12.97
CA SER A 77 -29.50 26.29 -12.82
C SER A 77 -30.20 26.06 -11.49
N SER A 78 -31.07 26.97 -11.06
CA SER A 78 -31.84 26.76 -9.81
C SER A 78 -32.73 25.50 -9.84
N ASP A 79 -33.18 25.05 -11.02
CA ASP A 79 -34.04 23.86 -11.16
C ASP A 79 -33.24 22.58 -11.38
N ARG A 80 -32.09 22.68 -12.06
CA ARG A 80 -31.07 21.63 -12.22
C ARG A 80 -29.79 22.07 -11.54
N ASP A 81 -29.78 21.93 -10.24
CA ASP A 81 -28.78 22.47 -9.33
C ASP A 81 -27.60 21.52 -9.08
N PHE A 82 -27.63 20.28 -9.57
CA PHE A 82 -26.52 19.33 -9.47
C PHE A 82 -26.16 18.70 -10.83
N ALA A 83 -24.89 18.30 -10.98
CA ALA A 83 -24.40 17.54 -12.12
C ALA A 83 -23.32 16.54 -11.69
N LEU A 84 -23.41 15.31 -12.20
CA LEU A 84 -22.36 14.30 -12.09
C LEU A 84 -21.53 14.31 -13.38
N LEU A 85 -20.26 14.68 -13.28
CA LEU A 85 -19.33 14.83 -14.39
C LEU A 85 -18.34 13.67 -14.42
N SER A 86 -17.80 13.37 -15.59
CA SER A 86 -16.72 12.40 -15.78
C SER A 86 -15.49 13.13 -16.33
N LEU A 87 -14.52 13.40 -15.45
CA LEU A 87 -13.29 14.10 -15.78
C LEU A 87 -12.23 13.11 -16.29
N GLN A 88 -11.79 13.25 -17.54
CA GLN A 88 -10.75 12.39 -18.10
C GLN A 88 -9.38 12.69 -17.47
N VAL A 89 -8.63 11.66 -17.08
CA VAL A 89 -7.30 11.79 -16.44
C VAL A 89 -6.24 11.06 -17.28
N PRO A 90 -5.84 11.61 -18.45
CA PRO A 90 -4.91 10.94 -19.34
C PRO A 90 -3.47 10.97 -18.81
N LEU A 91 -2.75 9.86 -18.98
CA LEU A 91 -1.37 9.71 -18.49
C LEU A 91 -0.38 10.70 -19.15
N LYS A 92 -0.67 11.15 -20.38
CA LYS A 92 0.15 12.15 -21.08
C LYS A 92 0.18 13.48 -20.34
N ASP A 93 -0.98 13.99 -19.94
CA ASP A 93 -1.11 15.30 -19.28
C ASP A 93 -0.55 15.24 -17.84
N VAL A 94 -0.78 14.12 -17.16
CA VAL A 94 -0.22 13.80 -15.83
C VAL A 94 1.31 13.83 -15.86
N LYS A 95 1.92 13.28 -16.92
CA LYS A 95 3.38 13.30 -17.10
C LYS A 95 3.89 14.70 -17.42
N SER A 96 3.21 15.45 -18.29
CA SER A 96 3.63 16.82 -18.64
C SER A 96 3.44 17.83 -17.51
N CYS A 97 2.45 17.63 -16.62
CA CYS A 97 2.23 18.51 -15.47
C CYS A 97 3.16 18.16 -14.27
N GLY A 98 4.04 17.16 -14.41
CA GLY A 98 5.09 16.85 -13.44
C GLY A 98 4.68 15.96 -12.26
N LEU A 99 3.51 15.29 -12.28
CA LEU A 99 3.08 14.48 -11.12
C LEU A 99 4.00 13.30 -10.82
N HIS A 100 4.63 12.70 -11.83
CA HIS A 100 5.61 11.62 -11.63
C HIS A 100 6.94 12.06 -10.99
N GLN A 101 7.19 13.37 -10.91
CA GLN A 101 8.41 13.94 -10.35
C GLN A 101 8.21 14.43 -8.90
N LEU A 102 7.01 14.29 -8.32
CA LEU A 102 6.76 14.69 -6.93
C LEU A 102 7.54 13.80 -5.95
N LEU A 103 8.25 14.43 -5.02
CA LEU A 103 9.18 13.80 -4.07
C LEU A 103 8.54 13.36 -2.74
N ARG A 104 7.24 13.63 -2.50
CA ARG A 104 6.55 13.38 -1.21
C ARG A 104 5.35 12.45 -1.34
N ARG A 105 4.17 12.98 -1.01
CA ARG A 105 2.88 12.30 -1.10
C ARG A 105 2.32 12.57 -2.50
N PRO A 106 1.67 11.58 -3.10
CA PRO A 106 1.07 11.75 -4.41
C PRO A 106 -0.19 12.62 -4.27
N GLU A 107 -0.01 13.93 -4.13
CA GLU A 107 -1.08 14.90 -3.97
C GLU A 107 -1.35 15.62 -5.30
N VAL A 108 -2.62 15.81 -5.62
CA VAL A 108 -3.10 16.57 -6.78
C VAL A 108 -4.31 17.39 -6.36
N GLN A 109 -4.55 18.53 -7.01
CA GLN A 109 -5.67 19.39 -6.65
C GLN A 109 -6.78 19.33 -7.71
N LEU A 110 -8.01 19.03 -7.29
CA LEU A 110 -9.21 19.17 -8.13
C LEU A 110 -9.78 20.57 -7.97
N VAL A 111 -10.10 21.20 -9.09
CA VAL A 111 -10.41 22.63 -9.15
C VAL A 111 -11.64 22.89 -10.00
N ALA A 112 -12.63 23.56 -9.41
CA ALA A 112 -13.74 24.17 -10.11
C ALA A 112 -13.46 25.68 -10.30
N GLN A 113 -13.48 26.13 -11.55
CA GLN A 113 -13.28 27.51 -11.96
C GLN A 113 -14.61 28.10 -12.44
N SER A 114 -15.12 29.12 -11.77
CA SER A 114 -16.34 29.84 -12.16
C SER A 114 -16.26 31.33 -11.79
N PRO A 115 -16.55 32.26 -12.73
CA PRO A 115 -16.63 33.69 -12.44
C PRO A 115 -17.64 34.04 -11.34
N TRP A 116 -18.72 33.26 -11.21
CA TRP A 116 -19.79 33.47 -10.22
C TRP A 116 -19.29 33.57 -8.77
N LEU A 117 -18.23 32.81 -8.43
CA LEU A 117 -17.59 32.85 -7.11
C LEU A 117 -17.03 34.24 -6.78
N LYS A 118 -16.48 34.93 -7.78
CA LYS A 118 -15.88 36.27 -7.61
C LYS A 118 -16.93 37.36 -7.78
N ASP A 119 -17.70 37.29 -8.86
CA ASP A 119 -18.53 38.40 -9.32
C ASP A 119 -19.85 38.51 -8.55
N SER A 120 -20.39 37.40 -8.05
CA SER A 120 -21.67 37.38 -7.30
C SER A 120 -21.48 37.15 -5.80
N LEU A 121 -20.54 36.30 -5.42
CA LEU A 121 -20.27 35.94 -4.02
C LEU A 121 -19.19 36.82 -3.36
N SER A 122 -18.63 37.79 -4.08
CA SER A 122 -17.54 38.67 -3.62
C SER A 122 -16.33 37.92 -3.05
N ARG A 123 -16.09 36.67 -3.48
CA ARG A 123 -14.88 35.94 -3.07
C ARG A 123 -13.66 36.52 -3.79
N LYS A 124 -12.48 36.36 -3.19
CA LYS A 124 -11.23 36.92 -3.73
C LYS A 124 -10.82 36.32 -5.10
N MET A 125 -11.23 35.09 -5.40
CA MET A 125 -10.88 34.35 -6.62
C MET A 125 -12.11 33.71 -7.25
N ASN A 126 -12.00 33.40 -8.55
CA ASN A 126 -12.99 32.65 -9.34
C ASN A 126 -12.77 31.13 -9.29
N ILE A 127 -12.11 30.63 -8.24
CA ILE A 127 -11.67 29.23 -8.12
C ILE A 127 -12.02 28.68 -6.74
N GLN A 128 -12.48 27.43 -6.71
CA GLN A 128 -12.67 26.61 -5.52
C GLN A 128 -12.10 25.21 -5.79
N GLY A 129 -11.55 24.52 -4.79
CA GLY A 129 -10.99 23.18 -5.00
C GLY A 129 -10.86 22.35 -3.75
N VAL A 130 -10.43 21.11 -3.95
CA VAL A 130 -10.11 20.10 -2.92
C VAL A 130 -8.75 19.48 -3.22
N ASN A 131 -8.01 19.14 -2.16
CA ASN A 131 -6.77 18.36 -2.30
C ASN A 131 -7.13 16.87 -2.30
N LEU A 132 -6.57 16.13 -3.26
CA LEU A 132 -6.79 14.70 -3.47
C LEU A 132 -5.45 13.98 -3.45
N LEU A 133 -5.51 12.68 -3.19
CA LEU A 133 -4.39 11.79 -3.48
C LEU A 133 -4.51 11.29 -4.93
N PHE A 134 -3.40 10.91 -5.55
CA PHE A 134 -3.40 10.16 -6.80
C PHE A 134 -2.65 8.83 -6.65
N SER A 135 -2.99 7.87 -7.50
CA SER A 135 -2.34 6.56 -7.52
C SER A 135 -2.18 6.09 -8.97
N SER A 136 -1.00 5.54 -9.28
CA SER A 136 -0.75 4.91 -10.59
C SER A 136 -1.38 3.52 -10.71
N ARG A 137 -2.05 3.04 -9.65
CA ARG A 137 -2.76 1.77 -9.62
C ARG A 137 -4.05 1.86 -10.46
N ARG A 138 -4.20 0.99 -11.46
CA ARG A 138 -5.35 0.94 -12.36
C ARG A 138 -5.64 -0.49 -12.84
N GLY A 139 -6.88 -0.73 -13.24
CA GLY A 139 -7.31 -2.01 -13.81
C GLY A 139 -7.22 -3.19 -12.85
N HIS A 140 -7.54 -4.38 -13.36
CA HIS A 140 -7.51 -5.62 -12.60
C HIS A 140 -6.70 -6.67 -13.37
N LEU A 141 -5.71 -7.25 -12.71
CA LEU A 141 -4.90 -8.34 -13.25
C LEU A 141 -5.18 -9.60 -12.43
N PHE A 142 -5.64 -10.65 -13.10
CA PHE A 142 -5.76 -11.99 -12.51
C PHE A 142 -4.75 -12.89 -13.18
N LEU A 143 -4.15 -13.79 -12.42
CA LEU A 143 -3.16 -14.70 -12.98
C LEU A 143 -3.23 -16.05 -12.28
N GLN A 144 -2.98 -17.08 -13.06
CA GLN A 144 -3.16 -18.47 -12.66
C GLN A 144 -2.00 -19.31 -13.23
N THR A 145 -1.50 -20.22 -12.41
CA THR A 145 -0.55 -21.27 -12.81
C THR A 145 -1.28 -22.56 -13.14
N ASP A 146 -0.65 -23.43 -13.92
CA ASP A 146 -1.23 -24.73 -14.27
C ASP A 146 -1.24 -25.73 -13.10
N GLN A 147 -0.34 -25.58 -12.11
CA GLN A 147 -0.29 -26.40 -10.91
C GLN A 147 0.02 -25.54 -9.66
N PRO A 148 -0.35 -26.01 -8.46
CA PRO A 148 0.02 -25.36 -7.19
C PRO A 148 1.43 -25.70 -6.70
N ILE A 149 1.97 -26.87 -7.11
CA ILE A 149 3.25 -27.42 -6.68
C ILE A 149 4.00 -28.07 -7.85
N TYR A 150 5.32 -27.91 -7.92
CA TYR A 150 6.18 -28.42 -8.99
C TYR A 150 7.45 -29.06 -8.46
N ASN A 151 7.95 -30.05 -9.19
CA ASN A 151 9.29 -30.60 -8.98
C ASN A 151 10.37 -29.68 -9.60
N PRO A 152 11.60 -29.65 -9.04
CA PRO A 152 12.75 -29.09 -9.75
C PRO A 152 12.92 -29.74 -11.13
N GLY A 153 13.26 -28.95 -12.16
CA GLY A 153 13.32 -29.40 -13.56
C GLY A 153 11.97 -29.40 -14.30
N GLN A 154 10.85 -29.21 -13.59
CA GLN A 154 9.52 -29.21 -14.21
C GLN A 154 9.21 -27.87 -14.90
N ARG A 155 8.39 -27.94 -15.96
CA ARG A 155 7.88 -26.77 -16.69
C ARG A 155 6.66 -26.18 -15.99
N VAL A 156 6.70 -24.87 -15.73
CA VAL A 156 5.61 -24.06 -15.18
C VAL A 156 4.92 -23.34 -16.33
N ARG A 157 3.60 -23.51 -16.47
CA ARG A 157 2.78 -22.71 -17.39
C ARG A 157 1.93 -21.75 -16.59
N TYR A 158 1.85 -20.50 -17.04
CA TYR A 158 1.01 -19.50 -16.40
C TYR A 158 0.27 -18.66 -17.43
N ARG A 159 -0.85 -18.10 -17.00
CA ARG A 159 -1.65 -17.18 -17.80
C ARG A 159 -2.08 -15.97 -17.00
N VAL A 160 -2.17 -14.83 -17.67
CA VAL A 160 -2.59 -13.55 -17.11
C VAL A 160 -3.84 -13.07 -17.85
N PHE A 161 -4.81 -12.54 -17.10
CA PHE A 161 -6.03 -11.90 -17.59
C PHE A 161 -5.98 -10.41 -17.22
N ALA A 162 -6.09 -9.54 -18.22
CA ALA A 162 -6.10 -8.09 -18.03
C ALA A 162 -7.49 -7.50 -18.21
N LEU A 163 -7.96 -6.79 -17.19
CA LEU A 163 -9.23 -6.08 -17.21
C LEU A 163 -9.04 -4.61 -16.81
N ASP A 164 -9.96 -3.76 -17.26
CA ASP A 164 -10.06 -2.37 -16.85
C ASP A 164 -10.86 -2.21 -15.53
N GLN A 165 -11.18 -0.96 -15.17
CA GLN A 165 -11.97 -0.66 -13.96
C GLN A 165 -13.45 -1.06 -14.06
N LYS A 166 -13.95 -1.25 -15.27
CA LYS A 166 -15.33 -1.67 -15.54
C LYS A 166 -15.46 -3.18 -15.62
N MET A 167 -14.42 -3.93 -15.22
CA MET A 167 -14.35 -5.39 -15.35
C MET A 167 -14.55 -5.83 -16.81
N ARG A 168 -14.00 -5.08 -17.77
CA ARG A 168 -13.98 -5.44 -19.19
C ARG A 168 -12.54 -5.74 -19.65
N PRO A 169 -12.34 -6.61 -20.65
CA PRO A 169 -11.00 -6.94 -21.14
C PRO A 169 -10.21 -5.70 -21.57
N SER A 170 -8.99 -5.52 -21.06
CA SER A 170 -8.08 -4.41 -21.42
C SER A 170 -6.99 -4.90 -22.36
N THR A 171 -6.61 -4.05 -23.32
CA THR A 171 -5.53 -4.31 -24.29
C THR A 171 -4.21 -3.63 -23.93
N ASP A 172 -4.11 -3.05 -22.73
CA ASP A 172 -2.92 -2.34 -22.31
C ASP A 172 -1.72 -3.27 -22.14
N ALA A 173 -0.52 -2.75 -22.41
CA ALA A 173 0.71 -3.50 -22.22
C ALA A 173 0.98 -3.78 -20.74
N ILE A 174 1.46 -4.99 -20.46
CA ILE A 174 1.82 -5.44 -19.13
C ILE A 174 3.29 -5.85 -19.05
N THR A 175 3.85 -5.75 -17.87
CA THR A 175 5.14 -6.32 -17.48
C THR A 175 4.89 -7.48 -16.54
N VAL A 176 5.37 -8.67 -16.90
CA VAL A 176 5.36 -9.86 -16.04
C VAL A 176 6.77 -10.14 -15.54
N THR A 177 6.90 -10.46 -14.26
CA THR A 177 8.16 -10.82 -13.60
C THR A 177 8.01 -12.09 -12.79
N VAL A 178 9.00 -12.96 -12.86
CA VAL A 178 9.08 -14.19 -12.05
C VAL A 178 10.19 -14.01 -11.02
N GLU A 179 9.84 -14.23 -9.75
CA GLU A 179 10.73 -14.21 -8.59
C GLU A 179 10.87 -15.64 -8.03
N ASN A 180 12.10 -16.06 -7.73
CA ASN A 180 12.38 -17.37 -7.16
C ASN A 180 12.12 -17.43 -5.64
N SER A 181 12.44 -18.57 -5.01
CA SER A 181 12.27 -18.80 -3.55
C SER A 181 13.01 -17.80 -2.67
N HIS A 182 14.08 -17.17 -3.18
CA HIS A 182 14.87 -16.15 -2.47
C HIS A 182 14.37 -14.71 -2.73
N GLY A 183 13.33 -14.54 -3.54
CA GLY A 183 12.81 -13.23 -3.93
C GLY A 183 13.67 -12.49 -4.96
N LEU A 184 14.47 -13.22 -5.75
CA LEU A 184 15.29 -12.68 -6.84
C LEU A 184 14.56 -12.82 -8.17
N ARG A 185 14.62 -11.78 -9.01
CA ARG A 185 13.97 -11.82 -10.33
C ARG A 185 14.80 -12.65 -11.31
N VAL A 186 14.21 -13.73 -11.81
CA VAL A 186 14.82 -14.65 -12.80
C VAL A 186 14.30 -14.44 -14.22
N ARG A 187 13.10 -13.85 -14.37
CA ARG A 187 12.53 -13.56 -15.69
C ARG A 187 11.73 -12.26 -15.68
N LYS A 188 11.80 -11.52 -16.79
CA LYS A 188 10.95 -10.36 -17.08
C LYS A 188 10.50 -10.41 -18.54
N LYS A 189 9.22 -10.14 -18.79
CA LYS A 189 8.68 -9.91 -20.12
C LYS A 189 7.78 -8.68 -20.13
N ASP A 190 7.93 -7.85 -21.15
CA ASP A 190 7.02 -6.74 -21.45
C ASP A 190 6.19 -7.15 -22.68
N VAL A 191 4.86 -7.18 -22.55
CA VAL A 191 3.97 -7.84 -23.51
C VAL A 191 2.75 -6.97 -23.80
N TYR A 192 2.37 -6.87 -25.08
CA TYR A 192 1.12 -6.28 -25.53
C TYR A 192 0.01 -7.32 -25.59
N LEU A 193 -1.22 -6.97 -25.18
CA LEU A 193 -2.33 -7.92 -24.97
C LEU A 193 -3.50 -7.69 -25.94
N PRO A 194 -3.41 -8.09 -27.22
CA PRO A 194 -4.50 -7.87 -28.17
C PRO A 194 -5.78 -8.63 -27.80
N SER A 195 -5.66 -9.77 -27.13
CA SER A 195 -6.76 -10.62 -26.67
C SER A 195 -6.99 -10.57 -25.15
N SER A 196 -6.36 -9.62 -24.45
CA SER A 196 -6.40 -9.48 -22.98
C SER A 196 -5.91 -10.68 -22.16
N ILE A 197 -5.37 -11.71 -22.83
CA ILE A 197 -4.80 -12.91 -22.23
C ILE A 197 -3.34 -13.04 -22.68
N PHE A 198 -2.46 -13.40 -21.75
CA PHE A 198 -1.09 -13.78 -22.05
C PHE A 198 -0.80 -15.17 -21.48
N GLN A 199 -0.19 -16.04 -22.29
CA GLN A 199 0.27 -17.37 -21.88
C GLN A 199 1.78 -17.45 -22.06
N ASP A 200 2.46 -18.07 -21.10
CA ASP A 200 3.90 -18.29 -21.15
C ASP A 200 4.30 -19.50 -20.32
N ASP A 201 5.50 -20.00 -20.59
CA ASP A 201 6.09 -21.14 -19.91
C ASP A 201 7.55 -20.90 -19.56
N PHE A 202 8.01 -21.46 -18.45
CA PHE A 202 9.41 -21.52 -18.06
C PHE A 202 9.72 -22.82 -17.35
N VAL A 203 11.01 -23.18 -17.26
CA VAL A 203 11.47 -24.40 -16.60
C VAL A 203 12.14 -24.00 -15.28
N ILE A 204 11.84 -24.75 -14.21
CA ILE A 204 12.50 -24.61 -12.92
C ILE A 204 13.89 -25.25 -13.01
N PRO A 205 14.97 -24.62 -12.52
CA PRO A 205 16.29 -25.24 -12.50
C PRO A 205 16.31 -26.59 -11.74
N ASP A 206 17.02 -27.60 -12.25
CA ASP A 206 17.05 -28.96 -11.67
C ASP A 206 17.54 -29.02 -10.21
N ILE A 207 18.41 -28.07 -9.86
CA ILE A 207 19.06 -27.94 -8.55
C ILE A 207 18.46 -26.81 -7.71
N SER A 208 17.26 -26.33 -8.07
CA SER A 208 16.58 -25.27 -7.32
C SER A 208 16.27 -25.72 -5.89
N GLU A 209 16.51 -24.83 -4.93
CA GLU A 209 16.11 -25.07 -3.55
C GLU A 209 14.57 -25.07 -3.42
N PRO A 210 14.00 -25.94 -2.57
CA PRO A 210 12.57 -25.91 -2.28
C PRO A 210 12.14 -24.56 -1.71
N GLY A 211 10.92 -24.13 -2.04
CA GLY A 211 10.36 -22.90 -1.52
C GLY A 211 9.22 -22.35 -2.37
N THR A 212 8.72 -21.19 -1.98
CA THR A 212 7.59 -20.55 -2.66
C THR A 212 8.09 -19.53 -3.67
N TRP A 213 7.74 -19.72 -4.92
CA TRP A 213 8.03 -18.81 -6.02
C TRP A 213 6.86 -17.85 -6.23
N LYS A 214 7.12 -16.70 -6.86
CA LYS A 214 6.11 -15.65 -7.06
C LYS A 214 6.13 -15.13 -8.49
N ILE A 215 4.97 -15.18 -9.15
CA ILE A 215 4.75 -14.55 -10.45
C ILE A 215 3.98 -13.27 -10.22
N SER A 216 4.52 -12.16 -10.68
CA SER A 216 3.95 -10.83 -10.53
C SER A 216 3.66 -10.21 -11.91
N ALA A 217 2.52 -9.57 -12.07
CA ALA A 217 2.13 -8.84 -13.26
C ALA A 217 1.73 -7.41 -12.87
N ARG A 218 2.10 -6.44 -13.71
CA ARG A 218 1.69 -5.04 -13.58
C ARG A 218 1.50 -4.41 -14.95
N PHE A 219 0.70 -3.37 -15.06
CA PHE A 219 0.68 -2.54 -16.26
C PHE A 219 2.03 -1.83 -16.45
N SER A 220 2.46 -1.65 -17.70
CA SER A 220 3.78 -1.07 -17.99
C SER A 220 3.89 0.41 -17.55
N ASP A 221 2.78 1.14 -17.66
CA ASP A 221 2.61 2.55 -17.26
C ASP A 221 1.96 2.72 -15.87
N GLY A 222 1.32 1.67 -15.34
CA GLY A 222 0.68 1.63 -14.02
C GLY A 222 1.57 0.98 -12.95
N LEU A 223 2.56 1.73 -12.45
CA LEU A 223 3.63 1.22 -11.59
C LEU A 223 3.14 0.56 -10.28
N GLU A 224 2.03 1.01 -9.71
CA GLU A 224 1.44 0.46 -8.47
C GLU A 224 0.43 -0.69 -8.73
N SER A 225 0.20 -1.08 -9.99
CA SER A 225 -0.81 -2.10 -10.36
C SER A 225 -0.27 -3.53 -10.22
N ASN A 226 0.50 -3.81 -9.18
CA ASN A 226 1.12 -5.12 -9.01
C ASN A 226 0.12 -6.15 -8.47
N ARG A 227 0.01 -7.28 -9.15
CA ARG A 227 -0.76 -8.45 -8.74
C ARG A 227 0.10 -9.68 -8.89
N SER A 228 -0.02 -10.61 -7.94
CA SER A 228 0.82 -11.79 -7.91
C SER A 228 0.10 -13.03 -7.42
N THR A 229 0.60 -14.18 -7.84
CA THR A 229 0.23 -15.51 -7.34
C THR A 229 1.51 -16.24 -6.99
N GLN A 230 1.37 -17.27 -6.17
CA GLN A 230 2.48 -18.05 -5.66
C GLN A 230 2.27 -19.53 -6.00
N PHE A 231 3.37 -20.25 -6.10
CA PHE A 231 3.38 -21.70 -6.25
C PHE A 231 4.58 -22.28 -5.49
N GLU A 232 4.45 -23.53 -5.06
CA GLU A 232 5.50 -24.22 -4.30
C GLU A 232 6.41 -25.03 -5.23
N VAL A 233 7.71 -25.00 -4.98
CA VAL A 233 8.68 -25.91 -5.60
C VAL A 233 9.22 -26.82 -4.52
N LYS A 234 9.09 -28.13 -4.71
CA LYS A 234 9.50 -29.14 -3.75
C LYS A 234 9.78 -30.45 -4.47
N LYS A 235 10.72 -31.25 -3.96
CA LYS A 235 10.90 -32.62 -4.44
C LYS A 235 9.76 -33.49 -3.88
N TYR A 236 8.91 -34.01 -4.74
CA TYR A 236 7.83 -34.91 -4.38
C TYR A 236 7.66 -36.03 -5.41
N VAL A 237 7.17 -37.17 -4.94
CA VAL A 237 6.59 -38.21 -5.78
C VAL A 237 5.07 -38.08 -5.65
N LEU A 238 4.34 -38.34 -6.73
CA LEU A 238 2.88 -38.20 -6.70
C LEU A 238 2.29 -39.28 -5.77
N PRO A 239 1.48 -38.91 -4.77
CA PRO A 239 0.93 -39.86 -3.82
C PRO A 239 -0.20 -40.68 -4.44
N ASN A 240 -0.29 -41.98 -4.13
CA ASN A 240 -1.40 -42.82 -4.62
C ASN A 240 -2.69 -42.66 -3.80
N PHE A 241 -2.59 -42.20 -2.56
CA PHE A 241 -3.72 -41.98 -1.67
C PHE A 241 -3.61 -40.68 -0.88
N GLU A 242 -4.77 -40.15 -0.48
CA GLU A 242 -4.88 -38.93 0.33
C GLU A 242 -5.30 -39.30 1.75
N VAL A 243 -4.67 -38.66 2.73
CA VAL A 243 -5.01 -38.76 4.16
C VAL A 243 -5.67 -37.47 4.63
N LYS A 244 -6.87 -37.59 5.20
CA LYS A 244 -7.61 -36.46 5.80
C LYS A 244 -7.82 -36.71 7.28
N ILE A 245 -7.44 -35.71 8.09
CA ILE A 245 -7.69 -35.69 9.53
C ILE A 245 -8.87 -34.76 9.76
N THR A 246 -10.00 -35.32 10.19
CA THR A 246 -11.25 -34.57 10.45
C THR A 246 -11.57 -34.66 11.93
N PRO A 247 -11.42 -33.56 12.71
CA PRO A 247 -11.84 -33.58 14.11
C PRO A 247 -13.37 -33.62 14.20
N GLY A 248 -13.91 -34.25 15.25
CA GLY A 248 -15.36 -34.33 15.46
C GLY A 248 -16.01 -32.95 15.64
N LYS A 249 -15.26 -32.01 16.23
CA LYS A 249 -15.60 -30.58 16.27
C LYS A 249 -14.41 -29.76 15.76
N PRO A 250 -14.63 -28.63 15.08
CA PRO A 250 -13.55 -27.78 14.56
C PRO A 250 -12.85 -26.92 15.64
N TYR A 251 -13.24 -27.08 16.91
CA TYR A 251 -12.70 -26.36 18.07
C TYR A 251 -12.68 -27.28 19.29
N ILE A 252 -11.97 -26.88 20.34
CA ILE A 252 -11.97 -27.55 21.65
C ILE A 252 -12.35 -26.53 22.71
N LEU A 253 -13.50 -26.69 23.39
CA LEU A 253 -13.89 -25.81 24.47
C LEU A 253 -13.06 -26.03 25.73
N THR A 254 -12.45 -24.96 26.23
CA THR A 254 -11.65 -24.92 27.46
C THR A 254 -12.30 -24.02 28.51
N VAL A 255 -13.48 -24.40 28.98
CA VAL A 255 -14.22 -23.66 30.01
C VAL A 255 -13.88 -24.23 31.40
N PRO A 256 -13.74 -23.41 32.46
CA PRO A 256 -13.58 -23.93 33.81
C PRO A 256 -14.70 -24.93 34.16
N GLY A 257 -14.32 -26.17 34.50
CA GLY A 257 -15.25 -27.26 34.82
C GLY A 257 -15.79 -28.06 33.62
N HIS A 258 -15.48 -27.67 32.37
CA HIS A 258 -15.86 -28.44 31.18
C HIS A 258 -14.79 -28.37 30.08
N LEU A 259 -14.23 -29.54 29.76
CA LEU A 259 -13.39 -29.76 28.58
C LEU A 259 -14.20 -30.57 27.56
N ASP A 260 -14.20 -30.13 26.31
CA ASP A 260 -14.78 -30.91 25.21
C ASP A 260 -14.08 -32.27 25.05
N GLU A 261 -14.76 -33.22 24.39
CA GLU A 261 -14.13 -34.47 23.99
C GLU A 261 -13.18 -34.23 22.82
N ILE A 262 -11.98 -34.81 22.89
CA ILE A 262 -10.95 -34.69 21.86
C ILE A 262 -11.02 -35.97 21.01
N GLN A 263 -11.87 -35.94 19.99
CA GLN A 263 -12.09 -37.05 19.06
C GLN A 263 -11.84 -36.59 17.62
N LEU A 264 -11.25 -37.48 16.81
CA LEU A 264 -10.98 -37.24 15.40
C LEU A 264 -11.12 -38.51 14.58
N ASP A 265 -11.50 -38.33 13.32
CA ASP A 265 -11.57 -39.36 12.31
C ASP A 265 -10.47 -39.15 11.29
N ILE A 266 -9.69 -40.20 11.07
CA ILE A 266 -8.69 -40.25 10.02
C ILE A 266 -9.28 -41.03 8.85
N GLN A 267 -9.45 -40.35 7.72
CA GLN A 267 -9.92 -40.94 6.48
C GLN A 267 -8.75 -41.08 5.51
N ALA A 268 -8.50 -42.31 5.06
CA ALA A 268 -7.49 -42.64 4.07
C ALA A 268 -8.17 -43.26 2.84
N ARG A 269 -8.07 -42.57 1.70
CA ARG A 269 -8.68 -43.03 0.44
C ARG A 269 -7.71 -42.82 -0.70
N TYR A 270 -7.70 -43.78 -1.61
CA TYR A 270 -7.03 -43.61 -2.89
C TYR A 270 -7.60 -42.43 -3.66
N ILE A 271 -6.79 -41.80 -4.51
CA ILE A 271 -7.22 -40.65 -5.32
C ILE A 271 -8.39 -41.03 -6.25
N TYR A 272 -8.45 -42.30 -6.69
CA TYR A 272 -9.56 -42.85 -7.48
C TYR A 272 -10.78 -43.29 -6.64
N GLY A 273 -10.78 -43.02 -5.32
CA GLY A 273 -11.95 -43.07 -4.46
C GLY A 273 -12.13 -44.34 -3.61
N LYS A 274 -11.37 -45.42 -3.81
CA LYS A 274 -11.48 -46.62 -2.96
C LYS A 274 -10.83 -46.38 -1.57
N PRO A 275 -11.29 -47.06 -0.50
CA PRO A 275 -10.67 -46.95 0.82
C PRO A 275 -9.30 -47.62 0.87
N VAL A 276 -8.40 -47.09 1.70
CA VAL A 276 -7.07 -47.67 1.94
C VAL A 276 -7.13 -48.71 3.06
N GLN A 277 -6.43 -49.83 2.88
CA GLN A 277 -6.22 -50.84 3.91
C GLN A 277 -4.81 -50.65 4.50
N GLY A 278 -4.72 -50.17 5.74
CA GLY A 278 -3.43 -49.78 6.32
C GLY A 278 -3.47 -49.64 7.84
N VAL A 279 -2.37 -49.13 8.39
CA VAL A 279 -2.22 -48.79 9.80
C VAL A 279 -1.92 -47.30 9.91
N ALA A 280 -2.65 -46.58 10.76
CA ALA A 280 -2.46 -45.18 11.05
C ALA A 280 -1.64 -45.00 12.34
N TYR A 281 -0.54 -44.26 12.24
CA TYR A 281 0.33 -43.86 13.35
C TYR A 281 0.15 -42.37 13.62
N VAL A 282 -0.26 -42.02 14.83
CA VAL A 282 -0.69 -40.66 15.16
C VAL A 282 0.08 -40.13 16.34
N ARG A 283 0.49 -38.87 16.23
CA ARG A 283 1.18 -38.11 17.28
C ARG A 283 0.47 -36.79 17.53
N PHE A 284 0.43 -36.40 18.80
CA PHE A 284 -0.22 -35.17 19.26
C PHE A 284 0.81 -34.15 19.75
N GLY A 285 0.46 -32.88 19.66
CA GLY A 285 1.30 -31.77 20.12
C GLY A 285 0.48 -30.49 20.34
N LEU A 286 1.14 -29.47 20.87
CA LEU A 286 0.65 -28.10 20.93
C LEU A 286 1.38 -27.25 19.90
N LEU A 287 0.64 -26.34 19.26
CA LEU A 287 1.15 -25.37 18.31
C LEU A 287 0.79 -23.97 18.78
N ASP A 288 1.80 -23.10 18.87
CA ASP A 288 1.64 -21.68 19.19
C ASP A 288 1.44 -20.83 17.93
N GLU A 289 1.28 -19.51 18.10
CA GLU A 289 1.09 -18.58 16.98
C GLU A 289 2.35 -18.42 16.10
N ASP A 290 3.55 -18.62 16.66
CA ASP A 290 4.82 -18.55 15.95
C ASP A 290 5.11 -19.83 15.12
N GLY A 291 4.31 -20.88 15.31
CA GLY A 291 4.42 -22.14 14.59
C GLY A 291 5.36 -23.17 15.24
N LYS A 292 5.78 -22.96 16.49
CA LYS A 292 6.60 -23.91 17.25
C LYS A 292 5.75 -25.10 17.69
N LYS A 293 6.20 -26.30 17.31
CA LYS A 293 5.56 -27.58 17.65
C LYS A 293 6.12 -28.12 18.97
N THR A 294 5.27 -28.38 19.96
CA THR A 294 5.62 -29.03 21.22
C THR A 294 4.89 -30.36 21.34
N PHE A 295 5.60 -31.48 21.17
CA PHE A 295 4.99 -32.82 21.16
C PHE A 295 4.60 -33.30 22.55
N LEU A 296 3.41 -33.90 22.66
CA LEU A 296 2.91 -34.53 23.86
C LEU A 296 3.38 -36.00 23.87
N ARG A 297 4.51 -36.26 24.54
CA ARG A 297 5.12 -37.60 24.59
C ARG A 297 4.25 -38.59 25.37
N GLY A 298 4.08 -39.79 24.83
CA GLY A 298 3.33 -40.87 25.47
C GLY A 298 1.84 -40.92 25.12
N LEU A 299 1.36 -40.06 24.21
CA LEU A 299 -0.01 -40.13 23.66
C LEU A 299 -0.03 -40.58 22.20
N GLU A 300 1.03 -41.24 21.74
CA GLU A 300 1.07 -41.82 20.40
C GLU A 300 0.00 -42.90 20.25
N SER A 301 -0.72 -42.89 19.13
CA SER A 301 -1.79 -43.86 18.84
C SER A 301 -1.46 -44.66 17.58
N GLN A 302 -1.68 -45.96 17.63
CA GLN A 302 -1.55 -46.87 16.49
C GLN A 302 -2.88 -47.61 16.29
N THR A 303 -3.50 -47.42 15.13
CA THR A 303 -4.83 -47.99 14.84
C THR A 303 -4.89 -48.58 13.44
N LYS A 304 -5.63 -49.68 13.27
CA LYS A 304 -5.88 -50.29 11.96
C LYS A 304 -7.00 -49.55 11.26
N LEU A 305 -6.82 -49.22 9.98
CA LEU A 305 -7.88 -48.67 9.14
C LEU A 305 -8.89 -49.77 8.78
N VAL A 306 -10.17 -49.47 9.00
CA VAL A 306 -11.29 -50.32 8.58
C VAL A 306 -12.15 -49.50 7.62
N ASN A 307 -12.38 -50.01 6.41
CA ASN A 307 -13.04 -49.25 5.33
C ASN A 307 -12.40 -47.87 5.08
N GLY A 308 -11.08 -47.75 5.22
CA GLY A 308 -10.35 -46.50 5.00
C GLY A 308 -10.61 -45.42 6.05
N GLN A 309 -11.13 -45.79 7.22
CA GLN A 309 -11.34 -44.89 8.34
C GLN A 309 -10.75 -45.45 9.63
N SER A 310 -10.30 -44.55 10.50
CA SER A 310 -9.93 -44.85 11.89
C SER A 310 -10.41 -43.74 12.81
N HIS A 311 -11.14 -44.11 13.86
CA HIS A 311 -11.60 -43.19 14.88
C HIS A 311 -10.61 -43.19 16.06
N ILE A 312 -10.16 -42.00 16.46
CA ILE A 312 -9.18 -41.83 17.54
C ILE A 312 -9.76 -40.87 18.57
N SER A 313 -9.69 -41.29 19.83
CA SER A 313 -10.14 -40.50 20.98
C SER A 313 -9.00 -40.31 21.97
N LEU A 314 -8.76 -39.06 22.39
CA LEU A 314 -7.81 -38.73 23.44
C LEU A 314 -8.59 -38.56 24.76
N SER A 315 -8.23 -39.30 25.81
CA SER A 315 -8.94 -39.17 27.07
C SER A 315 -8.54 -37.89 27.81
N LYS A 316 -9.48 -37.35 28.60
CA LYS A 316 -9.23 -36.14 29.40
C LYS A 316 -8.11 -36.33 30.42
N ALA A 317 -8.01 -37.53 31.00
CA ALA A 317 -6.99 -37.87 31.99
C ALA A 317 -5.59 -37.89 31.38
N GLU A 318 -5.43 -38.55 30.23
CA GLU A 318 -4.15 -38.59 29.51
C GLU A 318 -3.73 -37.20 29.06
N PHE A 319 -4.66 -36.40 28.54
CA PHE A 319 -4.36 -35.03 28.10
C PHE A 319 -3.92 -34.13 29.27
N GLN A 320 -4.57 -34.25 30.44
CA GLN A 320 -4.15 -33.52 31.65
C GLN A 320 -2.77 -33.96 32.17
N ASP A 321 -2.49 -35.27 32.19
CA ASP A 321 -1.18 -35.80 32.57
C ASP A 321 -0.08 -35.29 31.62
N ALA A 322 -0.37 -35.23 30.32
CA ALA A 322 0.54 -34.71 29.31
C ALA A 322 0.89 -33.23 29.53
N LEU A 323 -0.11 -32.41 29.87
CA LEU A 323 0.09 -31.00 30.19
C LEU A 323 0.89 -30.82 31.49
N GLY A 324 0.66 -31.69 32.49
CA GLY A 324 1.43 -31.73 33.73
C GLY A 324 2.93 -31.93 33.48
N LYS A 325 3.30 -32.82 32.54
CA LYS A 325 4.70 -33.04 32.12
C LYS A 325 5.35 -31.81 31.48
N LEU A 326 4.55 -30.89 30.94
CA LEU A 326 5.00 -29.62 30.37
C LEU A 326 4.95 -28.45 31.35
N ASN A 327 4.56 -28.69 32.62
CA ASN A 327 4.27 -27.65 33.62
C ASN A 327 3.21 -26.65 33.15
N MET A 328 2.20 -27.10 32.38
CA MET A 328 1.13 -26.27 31.85
C MET A 328 -0.23 -26.64 32.46
N GLY A 329 -1.06 -25.64 32.70
CA GLY A 329 -2.44 -25.80 33.13
C GLY A 329 -3.45 -25.61 31.99
N MET A 330 -4.72 -25.91 32.27
CA MET A 330 -5.82 -25.73 31.30
C MET A 330 -6.07 -24.25 30.94
N THR A 331 -5.71 -23.32 31.82
CA THR A 331 -5.83 -21.87 31.59
C THR A 331 -4.80 -21.36 30.58
N ASP A 332 -3.69 -22.07 30.43
CA ASP A 332 -2.58 -21.67 29.56
C ASP A 332 -2.80 -22.10 28.10
N LEU A 333 -3.89 -22.83 27.83
CA LEU A 333 -4.25 -23.32 26.50
C LEU A 333 -4.88 -22.24 25.61
N LEU A 334 -5.38 -21.15 26.18
CA LEU A 334 -6.02 -20.09 25.41
C LEU A 334 -5.01 -19.45 24.44
N GLY A 335 -5.37 -19.43 23.15
CA GLY A 335 -4.51 -18.96 22.06
C GLY A 335 -3.68 -20.06 21.39
N LEU A 336 -3.55 -21.23 22.01
CA LEU A 336 -2.86 -22.38 21.42
C LEU A 336 -3.79 -23.23 20.54
N ARG A 337 -3.18 -24.12 19.76
CA ARG A 337 -3.87 -25.09 18.91
C ARG A 337 -3.39 -26.51 19.22
N LEU A 338 -4.30 -27.47 19.18
CA LEU A 338 -3.95 -28.88 19.23
C LEU A 338 -3.44 -29.29 17.84
N TYR A 339 -2.17 -29.68 17.79
CA TYR A 339 -1.51 -30.19 16.61
C TYR A 339 -1.66 -31.71 16.56
N VAL A 340 -2.11 -32.22 15.41
CA VAL A 340 -2.19 -33.67 15.15
C VAL A 340 -1.42 -33.96 13.88
N ALA A 341 -0.55 -34.96 13.90
CA ALA A 341 0.06 -35.48 12.69
C ALA A 341 -0.16 -36.98 12.62
N ALA A 342 -0.58 -37.45 11.45
CA ALA A 342 -0.81 -38.85 11.17
C ALA A 342 0.05 -39.30 9.99
N ALA A 343 0.73 -40.43 10.14
CA ALA A 343 1.42 -41.14 9.07
C ALA A 343 0.74 -42.49 8.87
N ILE A 344 0.26 -42.76 7.66
CA ILE A 344 -0.45 -44.00 7.35
C ILE A 344 0.41 -44.85 6.45
N ILE A 345 0.56 -46.12 6.80
CA ILE A 345 1.29 -47.11 6.00
C ILE A 345 0.28 -48.10 5.42
N GLU A 346 0.28 -48.24 4.10
CA GLU A 346 -0.51 -49.24 3.41
C GLU A 346 0.00 -50.65 3.74
N SER A 347 -0.87 -51.55 4.21
CA SER A 347 -0.44 -52.86 4.72
C SER A 347 0.17 -53.79 3.64
N PRO A 348 -0.45 -53.97 2.45
CA PRO A 348 0.16 -54.77 1.39
C PRO A 348 1.23 -54.04 0.58
N GLY A 349 1.04 -52.74 0.29
CA GLY A 349 1.92 -51.98 -0.61
C GLY A 349 3.15 -51.37 0.06
N GLY A 350 3.12 -51.14 1.37
CA GLY A 350 4.21 -50.50 2.11
C GLY A 350 4.40 -49.01 1.82
N GLU A 351 3.55 -48.39 1.00
CA GLU A 351 3.54 -46.95 0.73
C GLU A 351 3.07 -46.18 1.97
N MET A 352 3.65 -44.99 2.20
CA MET A 352 3.31 -44.16 3.34
C MET A 352 3.00 -42.72 2.94
N GLU A 353 1.97 -42.15 3.57
CA GLU A 353 1.60 -40.74 3.39
C GLU A 353 1.32 -40.07 4.73
N GLU A 354 1.63 -38.78 4.81
CA GLU A 354 1.48 -37.96 6.01
C GLU A 354 0.40 -36.89 5.86
N ALA A 355 -0.30 -36.59 6.96
CA ALA A 355 -1.20 -35.46 7.06
C ALA A 355 -1.03 -34.73 8.40
N GLU A 356 -1.24 -33.42 8.39
CA GLU A 356 -1.19 -32.56 9.58
C GLU A 356 -2.51 -31.80 9.75
N LEU A 357 -2.97 -31.68 11.00
CA LEU A 357 -4.06 -30.80 11.41
C LEU A 357 -3.48 -29.66 12.27
N THR A 358 -3.55 -28.43 11.75
CA THR A 358 -2.92 -27.23 12.37
C THR A 358 -3.93 -26.12 12.73
N SER A 359 -5.22 -26.33 12.44
CA SER A 359 -6.29 -25.34 12.61
C SER A 359 -7.21 -25.61 13.80
N TRP A 360 -6.93 -26.63 14.62
CA TRP A 360 -7.81 -27.02 15.72
C TRP A 360 -7.49 -26.24 17.01
N SER A 361 -8.20 -25.14 17.24
CA SER A 361 -7.91 -24.20 18.32
C SER A 361 -8.64 -24.49 19.63
N PHE A 362 -7.98 -24.19 20.76
CA PHE A 362 -8.64 -24.11 22.07
C PHE A 362 -9.39 -22.78 22.20
N VAL A 363 -10.67 -22.85 22.57
CA VAL A 363 -11.57 -21.69 22.60
C VAL A 363 -12.39 -21.61 23.88
N SER A 364 -12.77 -20.40 24.26
CA SER A 364 -13.67 -20.15 25.39
C SER A 364 -15.15 -20.18 25.01
N SER A 365 -15.48 -20.07 23.71
CA SER A 365 -16.83 -20.14 23.17
C SER A 365 -16.83 -20.82 21.80
N PRO A 366 -17.89 -21.57 21.45
CA PRO A 366 -17.99 -22.21 20.14
C PRO A 366 -18.36 -21.24 19.01
N PHE A 367 -18.70 -19.99 19.37
CA PHE A 367 -19.10 -18.95 18.44
C PHE A 367 -18.08 -17.82 18.39
N SER A 368 -17.98 -17.19 17.22
CA SER A 368 -17.28 -15.92 17.00
C SER A 368 -18.31 -14.81 16.76
N LEU A 369 -18.11 -13.67 17.41
CA LEU A 369 -19.02 -12.53 17.40
C LEU A 369 -18.34 -11.34 16.71
N ASP A 370 -18.87 -10.94 15.56
CA ASP A 370 -18.31 -9.87 14.73
C ASP A 370 -19.24 -8.66 14.71
N LEU A 371 -18.81 -7.59 15.39
CA LEU A 371 -19.52 -6.29 15.46
C LEU A 371 -19.01 -5.28 14.42
N SER A 372 -18.18 -5.68 13.45
CA SER A 372 -17.59 -4.76 12.46
C SER A 372 -18.63 -4.03 11.59
N LYS A 373 -19.82 -4.63 11.41
CA LYS A 373 -20.95 -4.02 10.69
C LYS A 373 -21.76 -3.02 11.54
N THR A 374 -21.58 -2.99 12.85
CA THR A 374 -22.27 -2.04 13.73
C THR A 374 -21.64 -0.66 13.61
N LYS A 375 -22.45 0.37 13.34
CA LYS A 375 -21.98 1.76 13.26
C LYS A 375 -21.40 2.24 14.58
N ARG A 376 -20.35 3.05 14.50
CA ARG A 376 -19.64 3.61 15.67
C ARG A 376 -20.03 5.06 15.98
N HIS A 377 -21.03 5.60 15.30
CA HIS A 377 -21.52 6.97 15.49
C HIS A 377 -23.01 6.94 15.78
N LEU A 378 -23.42 7.69 16.79
CA LEU A 378 -24.79 7.77 17.27
C LEU A 378 -25.49 9.00 16.71
N VAL A 379 -26.77 8.85 16.39
CA VAL A 379 -27.67 9.98 16.11
C VAL A 379 -28.62 10.09 17.31
N PRO A 380 -28.44 11.07 18.20
CA PRO A 380 -29.31 11.25 19.36
C PRO A 380 -30.78 11.39 18.95
N GLY A 381 -31.68 10.64 19.59
CA GLY A 381 -33.10 10.62 19.25
C GLY A 381 -33.50 9.72 18.06
N ALA A 382 -32.55 9.00 17.45
CA ALA A 382 -32.83 7.96 16.45
C ALA A 382 -32.43 6.57 16.98
N PRO A 383 -33.09 5.48 16.53
CA PRO A 383 -32.71 4.13 16.94
C PRO A 383 -31.27 3.79 16.52
N PHE A 384 -30.47 3.27 17.45
CA PHE A 384 -29.14 2.75 17.15
C PHE A 384 -29.24 1.30 16.68
N LEU A 385 -28.83 1.04 15.45
CA LEU A 385 -28.90 -0.29 14.86
C LEU A 385 -27.62 -1.08 15.15
N LEU A 386 -27.69 -2.02 16.10
CA LEU A 386 -26.65 -3.01 16.31
C LEU A 386 -26.78 -4.10 15.24
N GLN A 387 -25.76 -4.23 14.39
CA GLN A 387 -25.66 -5.30 13.40
C GLN A 387 -24.47 -6.19 13.73
N ALA A 388 -24.75 -7.42 14.12
CA ALA A 388 -23.75 -8.41 14.45
C ALA A 388 -23.82 -9.60 13.50
N LEU A 389 -22.67 -10.21 13.25
CA LEU A 389 -22.56 -11.47 12.53
C LEU A 389 -22.00 -12.52 13.49
N VAL A 390 -22.76 -13.59 13.69
CA VAL A 390 -22.37 -14.73 14.50
C VAL A 390 -21.91 -15.85 13.56
N ARG A 391 -20.70 -16.33 13.79
CA ARG A 391 -20.13 -17.46 13.07
C ARG A 391 -19.84 -18.59 14.04
N GLU A 392 -19.85 -19.81 13.56
CA GLU A 392 -19.19 -20.91 14.25
C GLU A 392 -17.67 -20.67 14.21
N MET A 393 -16.94 -21.30 15.13
CA MET A 393 -15.47 -21.22 15.11
C MET A 393 -14.85 -21.85 13.86
N SER A 394 -15.59 -22.71 13.15
CA SER A 394 -15.25 -23.23 11.81
C SER A 394 -15.23 -22.15 10.72
N GLY A 395 -15.83 -20.99 10.98
CA GLY A 395 -15.98 -19.87 10.04
C GLY A 395 -17.31 -19.84 9.30
N SER A 396 -18.15 -20.88 9.39
CA SER A 396 -19.50 -20.87 8.80
C SER A 396 -20.43 -19.91 9.56
N PRO A 397 -21.42 -19.28 8.91
CA PRO A 397 -22.40 -18.47 9.61
C PRO A 397 -23.33 -19.32 10.49
N ALA A 398 -23.57 -18.88 11.72
CA ALA A 398 -24.38 -19.62 12.70
C ALA A 398 -25.82 -19.08 12.76
N SER A 399 -26.78 -19.84 12.24
CA SER A 399 -28.20 -19.46 12.17
C SER A 399 -28.99 -19.85 13.42
N GLY A 400 -30.00 -19.07 13.79
CA GLY A 400 -30.90 -19.36 14.91
C GLY A 400 -30.28 -19.21 16.30
N ILE A 401 -29.09 -18.60 16.41
CA ILE A 401 -28.38 -18.42 17.68
C ILE A 401 -28.97 -17.22 18.43
N PRO A 402 -29.32 -17.36 19.73
CA PRO A 402 -29.84 -16.25 20.52
C PRO A 402 -28.73 -15.23 20.83
N VAL A 403 -28.98 -13.97 20.51
CA VAL A 403 -28.10 -12.84 20.85
C VAL A 403 -28.81 -11.93 21.84
N LYS A 404 -28.27 -11.83 23.05
CA LYS A 404 -28.74 -10.97 24.13
C LYS A 404 -27.84 -9.73 24.23
N VAL A 405 -28.45 -8.56 24.18
CA VAL A 405 -27.78 -7.26 24.30
C VAL A 405 -28.25 -6.60 25.58
N SER A 406 -27.29 -6.27 26.46
CA SER A 406 -27.50 -5.35 27.57
C SER A 406 -26.90 -4.00 27.18
N ALA A 407 -27.76 -3.02 26.97
CA ALA A 407 -27.40 -1.67 26.55
C ALA A 407 -27.59 -0.69 27.71
N THR A 408 -26.49 -0.15 28.22
CA THR A 408 -26.49 0.88 29.26
C THR A 408 -26.39 2.25 28.60
N VAL A 409 -27.46 3.03 28.71
CA VAL A 409 -27.57 4.39 28.16
C VAL A 409 -27.29 5.38 29.27
N SER A 410 -26.19 6.13 29.16
CA SER A 410 -25.85 7.18 30.10
C SER A 410 -26.30 8.53 29.53
N SER A 411 -27.01 9.32 30.35
CA SER A 411 -27.34 10.72 30.04
C SER A 411 -26.74 11.64 31.11
N PRO A 412 -26.29 12.85 30.76
CA PRO A 412 -25.67 13.77 31.71
C PRO A 412 -26.70 14.21 32.77
N GLY A 413 -26.39 13.95 34.03
CA GLY A 413 -27.21 14.35 35.18
C GLY A 413 -28.37 13.40 35.52
N SER A 414 -28.51 12.24 34.87
CA SER A 414 -29.48 11.21 35.23
C SER A 414 -28.82 9.86 35.53
N VAL A 415 -29.55 8.98 36.20
CA VAL A 415 -29.12 7.59 36.45
C VAL A 415 -29.04 6.83 35.10
N PRO A 416 -28.04 5.97 34.86
CA PRO A 416 -27.97 5.17 33.63
C PRO A 416 -29.16 4.22 33.51
N GLU A 417 -29.76 4.15 32.32
CA GLU A 417 -30.86 3.23 32.02
C GLU A 417 -30.33 1.98 31.31
N VAL A 418 -30.79 0.79 31.71
CA VAL A 418 -30.36 -0.49 31.12
C VAL A 418 -31.49 -1.11 30.32
N GLN A 419 -31.29 -1.27 29.01
CA GLN A 419 -32.20 -1.98 28.11
C GLN A 419 -31.67 -3.39 27.83
N ASN A 420 -32.50 -4.42 28.01
CA ASN A 420 -32.16 -5.81 27.68
C ASN A 420 -33.02 -6.27 26.50
N ILE A 421 -32.38 -6.59 25.38
CA ILE A 421 -33.06 -7.02 24.16
C ILE A 421 -32.44 -8.34 23.70
N GLN A 422 -33.29 -9.27 23.25
CA GLN A 422 -32.83 -10.55 22.71
C GLN A 422 -33.46 -10.80 21.35
N GLN A 423 -32.64 -11.21 20.39
CA GLN A 423 -33.09 -11.60 19.05
C GLN A 423 -32.20 -12.74 18.52
N ASN A 424 -32.77 -13.62 17.71
CA ASN A 424 -32.02 -14.73 17.10
C ASN A 424 -31.40 -14.30 15.77
N THR A 425 -30.29 -14.95 15.40
CA THR A 425 -29.68 -14.77 14.08
C THR A 425 -30.51 -15.36 12.95
N ASP A 426 -30.42 -14.74 11.78
CA ASP A 426 -31.02 -15.22 10.53
C ASP A 426 -30.19 -16.35 9.88
N GLY A 427 -30.65 -16.84 8.72
CA GLY A 427 -30.01 -17.93 7.96
C GLY A 427 -28.58 -17.62 7.48
N SER A 428 -28.14 -16.37 7.54
CA SER A 428 -26.77 -15.93 7.21
C SER A 428 -25.93 -15.61 8.45
N GLY A 429 -26.41 -15.98 9.64
CA GLY A 429 -25.78 -15.68 10.93
C GLY A 429 -25.86 -14.21 11.33
N GLN A 430 -26.66 -13.39 10.64
CA GLN A 430 -26.78 -11.96 10.93
C GLN A 430 -27.90 -11.70 11.92
N VAL A 431 -27.71 -10.69 12.76
CA VAL A 431 -28.76 -10.16 13.64
C VAL A 431 -28.72 -8.63 13.60
N SER A 432 -29.90 -8.01 13.57
CA SER A 432 -30.05 -6.54 13.52
C SER A 432 -31.01 -6.10 14.64
N ILE A 433 -30.47 -5.55 15.72
CA ILE A 433 -31.21 -5.16 16.92
C ILE A 433 -31.26 -3.63 17.01
N PRO A 434 -32.45 -2.99 16.88
CA PRO A 434 -32.61 -1.57 17.10
C PRO A 434 -32.68 -1.27 18.60
N ILE A 435 -31.84 -0.35 19.08
CA ILE A 435 -31.77 0.11 20.48
C ILE A 435 -32.30 1.54 20.53
N ILE A 436 -33.17 1.86 21.48
CA ILE A 436 -33.81 3.19 21.57
C ILE A 436 -32.84 4.16 22.27
N ILE A 437 -32.54 5.28 21.60
CA ILE A 437 -31.59 6.29 22.08
C ILE A 437 -32.30 7.62 22.36
N PRO A 438 -32.18 8.19 23.57
CA PRO A 438 -32.75 9.50 23.89
C PRO A 438 -31.96 10.64 23.25
N GLN A 439 -32.54 11.85 23.25
CA GLN A 439 -31.92 13.03 22.65
C GLN A 439 -30.72 13.58 23.45
N THR A 440 -30.68 13.34 24.76
CA THR A 440 -29.68 13.87 25.69
C THR A 440 -28.61 12.84 26.07
N ILE A 441 -28.33 11.85 25.22
CA ILE A 441 -27.33 10.80 25.52
C ILE A 441 -25.91 11.39 25.61
N SER A 442 -25.09 10.89 26.56
CA SER A 442 -23.66 11.17 26.63
C SER A 442 -22.81 10.02 26.08
N GLU A 443 -23.18 8.78 26.42
CA GLU A 443 -22.49 7.56 25.98
C GLU A 443 -23.45 6.37 25.95
N LEU A 444 -23.15 5.40 25.09
CA LEU A 444 -23.81 4.10 25.00
C LEU A 444 -22.79 3.00 25.24
N GLN A 445 -23.00 2.19 26.28
CA GLN A 445 -22.20 1.00 26.55
C GLN A 445 -23.01 -0.25 26.23
N LEU A 446 -22.47 -1.12 25.37
CA LEU A 446 -23.11 -2.34 24.91
C LEU A 446 -22.32 -3.55 25.43
N SER A 447 -23.02 -4.46 26.09
CA SER A 447 -22.54 -5.80 26.42
C SER A 447 -23.37 -6.81 25.63
N VAL A 448 -22.76 -7.37 24.60
CA VAL A 448 -23.38 -8.31 23.66
C VAL A 448 -22.95 -9.72 24.01
N SER A 449 -23.91 -10.62 24.15
CA SER A 449 -23.70 -12.03 24.46
C SER A 449 -24.43 -12.88 23.42
N ALA A 450 -23.72 -13.76 22.71
CA ALA A 450 -24.30 -14.65 21.70
C ALA A 450 -24.05 -16.12 22.04
N GLY A 451 -25.12 -16.92 22.02
CA GLY A 451 -25.09 -18.35 22.30
C GLY A 451 -25.29 -18.70 23.78
N SER A 452 -25.65 -19.96 24.02
CA SER A 452 -25.86 -20.55 25.35
C SER A 452 -25.52 -22.05 25.24
N PRO A 453 -24.87 -22.69 26.24
CA PRO A 453 -24.53 -22.20 27.58
C PRO A 453 -23.22 -21.40 27.69
N TYR A 454 -22.33 -21.47 26.69
CA TYR A 454 -21.01 -20.80 26.70
C TYR A 454 -20.97 -19.61 25.72
N PRO A 455 -21.48 -18.43 26.11
CA PRO A 455 -21.65 -17.31 25.20
C PRO A 455 -20.32 -16.72 24.74
N ALA A 456 -20.29 -16.26 23.49
CA ALA A 456 -19.31 -15.30 23.04
C ALA A 456 -19.72 -13.91 23.52
N ILE A 457 -18.78 -13.13 24.06
CA ILE A 457 -19.05 -11.82 24.64
C ILE A 457 -18.27 -10.75 23.89
N ALA A 458 -18.94 -9.66 23.52
CA ALA A 458 -18.32 -8.49 22.94
C ALA A 458 -18.79 -7.22 23.67
N ARG A 459 -17.87 -6.28 23.89
CA ARG A 459 -18.18 -4.97 24.49
C ARG A 459 -17.91 -3.87 23.49
N LEU A 460 -18.82 -2.90 23.40
CA LEU A 460 -18.67 -1.73 22.54
C LEU A 460 -19.15 -0.49 23.28
N THR A 461 -18.29 0.53 23.35
CA THR A 461 -18.65 1.84 23.88
C THR A 461 -18.69 2.84 22.73
N VAL A 462 -19.78 3.59 22.62
CA VAL A 462 -20.00 4.60 21.60
C VAL A 462 -20.29 5.94 22.28
N ALA A 463 -19.49 6.96 21.96
CA ALA A 463 -19.70 8.31 22.48
C ALA A 463 -20.79 9.04 21.70
N ALA A 464 -21.50 9.95 22.36
CA ALA A 464 -22.42 10.85 21.68
C ALA A 464 -21.67 12.00 20.97
N PRO A 465 -22.22 12.53 19.88
CA PRO A 465 -21.69 13.75 19.26
C PRO A 465 -21.69 14.95 20.23
N PRO A 466 -20.80 15.94 20.06
CA PRO A 466 -20.74 17.12 20.93
C PRO A 466 -22.08 17.88 21.03
N SER A 467 -22.43 18.34 22.24
CA SER A 467 -23.64 19.12 22.49
C SER A 467 -23.60 20.48 21.77
N GLY A 468 -24.62 20.80 20.97
CA GLY A 468 -24.70 22.05 20.18
C GLY A 468 -24.55 21.89 18.66
N GLY A 469 -24.68 20.67 18.12
CA GLY A 469 -24.62 20.41 16.68
C GLY A 469 -25.73 21.09 15.85
N PRO A 470 -25.53 21.30 14.54
CA PRO A 470 -26.48 21.94 13.61
C PRO A 470 -27.74 21.11 13.30
N GLY A 471 -27.95 19.98 13.98
CA GLY A 471 -28.92 18.94 13.64
C GLY A 471 -28.24 17.65 13.19
N PHE A 472 -29.01 16.58 13.13
CA PHE A 472 -28.56 15.25 12.73
C PHE A 472 -29.42 14.69 11.59
N LEU A 473 -28.90 13.68 10.90
CA LEU A 473 -29.60 12.93 9.86
C LEU A 473 -29.64 11.44 10.23
N SER A 474 -30.83 10.87 10.35
CA SER A 474 -31.02 9.42 10.45
C SER A 474 -31.25 8.82 9.06
N ILE A 475 -30.56 7.70 8.79
CA ILE A 475 -30.78 6.85 7.61
C ILE A 475 -31.18 5.47 8.12
N GLU A 476 -32.43 5.10 7.86
CA GLU A 476 -33.01 3.85 8.32
C GLU A 476 -33.26 2.90 7.18
N ARG A 477 -32.97 1.63 7.43
CA ARG A 477 -33.13 0.53 6.49
C ARG A 477 -34.21 -0.42 7.01
N PRO A 478 -35.43 -0.39 6.48
CA PRO A 478 -36.52 -1.24 6.93
C PRO A 478 -36.28 -2.74 6.68
N ASP A 479 -35.77 -3.10 5.49
CA ASP A 479 -35.39 -4.49 5.18
C ASP A 479 -33.90 -4.69 5.43
N SER A 480 -33.57 -5.41 6.51
CA SER A 480 -32.19 -5.70 6.91
C SER A 480 -31.50 -6.74 6.05
N ARG A 481 -32.23 -7.49 5.21
CA ARG A 481 -31.66 -8.57 4.38
C ARG A 481 -30.76 -7.98 3.29
N PRO A 482 -29.52 -8.49 3.09
CA PRO A 482 -28.65 -8.07 1.99
C PRO A 482 -29.35 -8.23 0.63
N PRO A 483 -29.46 -7.17 -0.19
CA PRO A 483 -30.10 -7.26 -1.49
C PRO A 483 -29.24 -8.06 -2.47
N ARG A 484 -29.87 -8.67 -3.47
CA ARG A 484 -29.23 -9.22 -4.67
C ARG A 484 -29.26 -8.19 -5.79
N VAL A 485 -28.45 -8.42 -6.82
CA VAL A 485 -28.52 -7.63 -8.05
C VAL A 485 -29.91 -7.81 -8.68
N GLY A 486 -30.57 -6.70 -8.99
CA GLY A 486 -31.95 -6.63 -9.49
C GLY A 486 -32.99 -6.25 -8.43
N ASP A 487 -32.65 -6.29 -7.13
CA ASP A 487 -33.56 -5.89 -6.06
C ASP A 487 -33.65 -4.35 -5.94
N THR A 488 -34.77 -3.83 -5.45
CA THR A 488 -34.93 -2.41 -5.11
C THR A 488 -34.94 -2.22 -3.60
N LEU A 489 -33.97 -1.48 -3.07
CA LEU A 489 -33.80 -1.19 -1.65
C LEU A 489 -34.45 0.14 -1.28
N ASN A 490 -35.32 0.15 -0.26
CA ASN A 490 -35.92 1.38 0.27
C ASN A 490 -35.16 1.86 1.51
N LEU A 491 -34.85 3.16 1.55
CA LEU A 491 -34.18 3.83 2.67
C LEU A 491 -34.99 5.03 3.14
N ASN A 492 -35.14 5.19 4.46
CA ASN A 492 -35.88 6.30 5.05
C ASN A 492 -34.93 7.37 5.59
N LEU A 493 -35.25 8.63 5.32
CA LEU A 493 -34.47 9.80 5.76
C LEU A 493 -35.27 10.64 6.76
N ARG A 494 -34.66 10.93 7.91
CA ARG A 494 -35.26 11.78 8.96
C ARG A 494 -34.24 12.78 9.50
N ALA A 495 -34.57 14.06 9.47
CA ALA A 495 -33.78 15.09 10.16
C ALA A 495 -34.19 15.15 11.64
N VAL A 496 -33.21 15.15 12.54
CA VAL A 496 -33.42 15.09 14.00
C VAL A 496 -32.69 16.24 14.68
N GLY A 497 -33.32 16.89 15.68
CA GLY A 497 -32.66 17.89 16.53
C GLY A 497 -32.46 19.29 15.91
N SER A 498 -33.04 19.59 14.75
CA SER A 498 -32.97 20.93 14.13
C SER A 498 -34.30 21.41 13.55
N GLY A 499 -34.46 22.74 13.45
CA GLY A 499 -35.62 23.37 12.83
C GLY A 499 -35.63 23.12 11.32
N ALA A 500 -36.81 22.83 10.76
CA ALA A 500 -37.01 22.42 9.38
C ALA A 500 -36.86 23.57 8.36
N THR A 501 -35.66 24.12 8.18
CA THR A 501 -35.39 25.27 7.27
C THR A 501 -34.94 24.89 5.85
N PHE A 502 -34.81 23.60 5.55
CA PHE A 502 -34.37 23.08 4.24
C PHE A 502 -35.52 22.43 3.44
N SER A 503 -35.39 22.41 2.11
CA SER A 503 -36.42 21.94 1.17
C SER A 503 -36.18 20.54 0.58
N HIS A 504 -34.92 20.15 0.36
CA HIS A 504 -34.54 18.91 -0.30
C HIS A 504 -33.46 18.17 0.49
N TYR A 505 -33.48 16.84 0.39
CA TYR A 505 -32.34 15.99 0.72
C TYR A 505 -31.54 15.72 -0.54
N TYR A 506 -30.22 15.68 -0.42
CA TYR A 506 -29.32 15.27 -1.48
C TYR A 506 -28.67 13.96 -1.11
N TYR A 507 -28.51 13.07 -2.08
CA TYR A 507 -27.84 11.81 -1.87
C TYR A 507 -26.98 11.40 -3.06
N MET A 508 -25.98 10.58 -2.77
CA MET A 508 -25.12 9.97 -3.76
C MET A 508 -24.79 8.53 -3.36
N ILE A 509 -24.52 7.72 -4.38
CA ILE A 509 -24.17 6.32 -4.26
C ILE A 509 -22.71 6.16 -4.67
N LEU A 510 -21.90 5.61 -3.77
CA LEU A 510 -20.49 5.34 -4.00
C LEU A 510 -20.27 3.84 -4.12
N SER A 511 -19.54 3.40 -5.14
CA SER A 511 -19.09 2.01 -5.25
C SER A 511 -17.75 1.97 -5.96
N ARG A 512 -16.87 1.05 -5.55
CA ARG A 512 -15.52 0.85 -6.13
C ARG A 512 -14.70 2.15 -6.23
N GLY A 513 -14.85 3.03 -5.25
CA GLY A 513 -14.13 4.31 -5.20
C GLY A 513 -14.60 5.34 -6.24
N GLN A 514 -15.81 5.23 -6.78
CA GLN A 514 -16.41 6.20 -7.71
C GLN A 514 -17.80 6.64 -7.23
N ILE A 515 -18.21 7.85 -7.62
CA ILE A 515 -19.58 8.33 -7.50
C ILE A 515 -20.36 7.77 -8.70
N VAL A 516 -21.17 6.74 -8.45
CA VAL A 516 -21.92 6.03 -9.50
C VAL A 516 -23.20 6.79 -9.86
N PHE A 517 -23.87 7.35 -8.85
CA PHE A 517 -25.14 8.03 -9.01
C PHE A 517 -25.28 9.18 -8.00
N MET A 518 -25.94 10.26 -8.41
CA MET A 518 -26.21 11.42 -7.57
C MET A 518 -27.57 12.01 -7.92
N ASN A 519 -28.41 12.29 -6.92
CA ASN A 519 -29.76 12.81 -7.13
C ASN A 519 -30.27 13.53 -5.85
N ARG A 520 -31.47 14.10 -5.92
CA ARG A 520 -32.16 14.75 -4.79
C ARG A 520 -33.56 14.16 -4.57
N GLU A 521 -34.04 14.22 -3.34
CA GLU A 521 -35.40 13.84 -2.97
C GLU A 521 -36.07 15.00 -2.19
N PRO A 522 -37.29 15.43 -2.56
CA PRO A 522 -38.00 16.47 -1.84
C PRO A 522 -38.35 16.02 -0.41
N LYS A 523 -38.22 16.94 0.53
CA LYS A 523 -38.57 16.67 1.93
C LYS A 523 -40.08 16.47 2.09
N ARG A 524 -40.45 15.35 2.72
CA ARG A 524 -41.82 15.03 3.16
C ARG A 524 -41.80 14.68 4.66
N THR A 525 -42.97 14.57 5.29
CA THR A 525 -43.11 14.14 6.70
C THR A 525 -42.43 12.81 6.97
N VAL A 526 -42.59 11.86 6.04
CA VAL A 526 -41.78 10.64 5.95
C VAL A 526 -41.15 10.64 4.57
N THR A 527 -39.83 10.85 4.49
CA THR A 527 -39.11 10.85 3.22
C THR A 527 -38.49 9.47 3.02
N SER A 528 -38.80 8.83 1.89
CA SER A 528 -38.26 7.52 1.51
C SER A 528 -37.64 7.61 0.13
N VAL A 529 -36.50 6.94 -0.05
CA VAL A 529 -35.74 6.88 -1.30
C VAL A 529 -35.59 5.42 -1.71
N SER A 530 -35.94 5.11 -2.96
CA SER A 530 -35.76 3.78 -3.54
C SER A 530 -34.49 3.74 -4.39
N VAL A 531 -33.61 2.80 -4.10
CA VAL A 531 -32.34 2.57 -4.79
C VAL A 531 -32.39 1.22 -5.50
N PHE A 532 -32.28 1.23 -6.83
CA PHE A 532 -32.17 0.00 -7.61
C PHE A 532 -30.74 -0.57 -7.52
N VAL A 533 -30.62 -1.82 -7.08
CA VAL A 533 -29.33 -2.49 -6.88
C VAL A 533 -28.87 -3.14 -8.19
N ASP A 534 -28.04 -2.42 -8.94
CA ASP A 534 -27.45 -2.88 -10.19
C ASP A 534 -26.06 -3.54 -10.00
N HIS A 535 -25.56 -4.24 -11.01
CA HIS A 535 -24.24 -4.88 -11.03
C HIS A 535 -23.07 -3.91 -10.77
N HIS A 536 -23.22 -2.63 -11.12
CA HIS A 536 -22.25 -1.58 -10.80
C HIS A 536 -22.08 -1.33 -9.30
N LEU A 537 -23.08 -1.67 -8.47
CA LEU A 537 -23.07 -1.48 -7.01
C LEU A 537 -22.51 -2.70 -6.27
N ALA A 538 -22.27 -3.82 -6.96
CA ALA A 538 -21.71 -5.02 -6.37
C ALA A 538 -20.18 -4.92 -6.20
N PRO A 539 -19.59 -5.60 -5.20
CA PRO A 539 -20.25 -6.39 -4.15
C PRO A 539 -20.69 -5.55 -2.93
N SER A 540 -20.34 -4.27 -2.86
CA SER A 540 -20.81 -3.35 -1.82
C SER A 540 -20.84 -1.90 -2.32
N PHE A 541 -21.71 -1.09 -1.70
CA PHE A 541 -21.81 0.34 -1.98
C PHE A 541 -22.11 1.15 -0.71
N TYR A 542 -21.79 2.44 -0.74
CA TYR A 542 -22.21 3.41 0.27
C TYR A 542 -23.35 4.28 -0.26
N PHE A 543 -24.34 4.48 0.58
CA PHE A 543 -25.35 5.52 0.41
C PHE A 543 -25.00 6.68 1.33
N VAL A 544 -24.71 7.85 0.76
CA VAL A 544 -24.37 9.07 1.49
C VAL A 544 -25.45 10.10 1.25
N ALA A 545 -26.09 10.60 2.31
CA ALA A 545 -27.11 11.62 2.22
C ALA A 545 -26.78 12.81 3.12
N PHE A 546 -27.19 14.00 2.71
CA PHE A 546 -26.95 15.23 3.44
C PHE A 546 -28.02 16.29 3.17
N TYR A 547 -28.07 17.27 4.07
CA TYR A 547 -28.81 18.52 3.92
C TYR A 547 -28.05 19.65 4.62
N TYR A 548 -28.50 20.88 4.44
CA TYR A 548 -27.94 22.06 5.11
C TYR A 548 -28.94 22.62 6.12
N HIS A 549 -28.44 22.99 7.30
CA HIS A 549 -29.19 23.78 8.27
C HIS A 549 -28.51 25.15 8.40
N GLY A 550 -29.06 26.15 7.68
CA GLY A 550 -28.37 27.41 7.45
C GLY A 550 -27.04 27.16 6.74
N ASP A 551 -25.95 27.61 7.34
CA ASP A 551 -24.60 27.56 6.76
C ASP A 551 -23.79 26.30 7.12
N ARG A 552 -24.42 25.28 7.72
CA ARG A 552 -23.72 24.08 8.23
C ARG A 552 -24.24 22.80 7.57
N PRO A 553 -23.36 21.94 7.04
CA PRO A 553 -23.76 20.65 6.49
C PRO A 553 -24.11 19.65 7.61
N VAL A 554 -25.16 18.87 7.37
CA VAL A 554 -25.54 17.71 8.17
C VAL A 554 -25.58 16.51 7.25
N ALA A 555 -24.74 15.50 7.50
CA ALA A 555 -24.63 14.31 6.66
C ALA A 555 -24.68 13.04 7.50
N ASN A 556 -25.05 11.94 6.85
CA ASN A 556 -24.89 10.59 7.38
C ASN A 556 -24.65 9.63 6.21
N SER A 557 -24.07 8.46 6.49
CA SER A 557 -23.80 7.44 5.48
C SER A 557 -24.15 6.05 5.99
N LEU A 558 -24.46 5.14 5.06
CA LEU A 558 -24.76 3.74 5.33
C LEU A 558 -24.07 2.87 4.28
N ARG A 559 -23.27 1.90 4.74
CA ARG A 559 -22.76 0.82 3.89
C ARG A 559 -23.83 -0.24 3.67
N VAL A 560 -23.97 -0.70 2.44
CA VAL A 560 -24.85 -1.82 2.07
C VAL A 560 -24.00 -2.86 1.34
N ASP A 561 -23.90 -4.04 1.93
CA ASP A 561 -23.30 -5.20 1.25
C ASP A 561 -24.36 -5.87 0.36
N VAL A 562 -23.98 -6.17 -0.87
CA VAL A 562 -24.80 -6.91 -1.84
C VAL A 562 -24.42 -8.39 -1.73
N GLN A 563 -25.42 -9.27 -1.74
CA GLN A 563 -25.15 -10.70 -1.64
C GLN A 563 -24.34 -11.17 -2.86
N ALA A 564 -23.09 -11.57 -2.63
CA ALA A 564 -22.24 -12.14 -3.66
C ALA A 564 -22.81 -13.49 -4.12
N GLY A 565 -22.92 -13.70 -5.43
CA GLY A 565 -23.41 -14.99 -5.94
C GLY A 565 -23.64 -15.10 -7.44
N ALA A 566 -23.65 -14.01 -8.19
CA ALA A 566 -23.84 -14.08 -9.63
C ALA A 566 -22.79 -13.25 -10.37
N CYS A 567 -22.18 -13.86 -11.38
CA CYS A 567 -21.48 -13.15 -12.44
C CYS A 567 -22.50 -12.33 -13.26
N GLU A 568 -22.04 -11.30 -13.99
CA GLU A 568 -22.93 -10.56 -14.92
C GLU A 568 -23.53 -11.46 -16.01
N GLY A 569 -22.84 -12.55 -16.37
CA GLY A 569 -23.35 -13.66 -17.18
C GLY A 569 -23.02 -15.01 -16.53
N LYS A 570 -22.96 -16.10 -17.29
CA LYS A 570 -22.62 -17.44 -16.78
C LYS A 570 -21.46 -18.12 -17.51
N LEU A 571 -20.84 -19.06 -16.81
CA LEU A 571 -19.95 -20.08 -17.36
C LEU A 571 -20.23 -21.39 -16.62
N GLU A 572 -20.89 -22.33 -17.31
CA GLU A 572 -21.23 -23.64 -16.77
C GLU A 572 -20.45 -24.71 -17.53
N LEU A 573 -19.82 -25.62 -16.77
CA LEU A 573 -19.08 -26.75 -17.29
C LEU A 573 -19.83 -28.02 -16.88
N SER A 574 -20.22 -28.84 -17.86
CA SER A 574 -20.87 -30.12 -17.59
C SER A 574 -20.26 -31.23 -18.44
N VAL A 575 -20.29 -32.44 -17.88
CA VAL A 575 -19.84 -33.66 -18.53
C VAL A 575 -21.02 -34.63 -18.44
N ASP A 576 -21.48 -35.13 -19.59
CA ASP A 576 -22.65 -36.01 -19.68
C ASP A 576 -22.41 -37.38 -18.98
N GLY A 577 -23.49 -38.10 -18.68
CA GLY A 577 -23.44 -39.52 -18.28
C GLY A 577 -23.28 -39.80 -16.77
N ALA A 578 -23.36 -41.09 -16.41
CA ALA A 578 -23.02 -41.55 -15.06
C ALA A 578 -21.49 -41.45 -14.90
N LYS A 579 -21.02 -40.85 -13.80
CA LYS A 579 -19.64 -40.40 -13.54
C LYS A 579 -18.56 -41.52 -13.48
N GLU A 580 -18.82 -42.70 -14.04
CA GLU A 580 -17.91 -43.84 -14.09
C GLU A 580 -17.23 -43.92 -15.46
N TYR A 581 -16.07 -43.27 -15.57
CA TYR A 581 -15.25 -43.28 -16.78
C TYR A 581 -14.06 -44.22 -16.63
N ARG A 582 -13.71 -44.94 -17.70
CA ARG A 582 -12.42 -45.63 -17.81
C ARG A 582 -11.36 -44.74 -18.45
N ASN A 583 -10.10 -45.07 -18.23
CA ASN A 583 -8.97 -44.39 -18.86
C ASN A 583 -9.04 -44.53 -20.39
N GLY A 584 -8.81 -43.42 -21.10
CA GLY A 584 -8.82 -43.38 -22.57
C GLY A 584 -10.20 -43.24 -23.22
N GLU A 585 -11.30 -43.22 -22.45
CA GLU A 585 -12.64 -42.98 -22.99
C GLU A 585 -12.82 -41.53 -23.47
N SER A 586 -13.66 -41.35 -24.50
CA SER A 586 -13.99 -40.04 -25.01
C SER A 586 -14.98 -39.31 -24.09
N VAL A 587 -14.59 -38.15 -23.57
CA VAL A 587 -15.45 -37.31 -22.72
C VAL A 587 -15.94 -36.10 -23.53
N LYS A 588 -17.26 -35.86 -23.51
CA LYS A 588 -17.83 -34.63 -24.06
C LYS A 588 -17.95 -33.59 -22.95
N LEU A 589 -17.17 -32.52 -23.06
CA LEU A 589 -17.23 -31.37 -22.16
C LEU A 589 -18.11 -30.29 -22.80
N HIS A 590 -19.25 -30.00 -22.18
CA HIS A 590 -20.12 -28.90 -22.61
C HIS A 590 -19.70 -27.60 -21.95
N LEU A 591 -19.69 -26.53 -22.75
CA LEU A 591 -19.34 -25.19 -22.34
C LEU A 591 -20.53 -24.28 -22.62
N GLU A 592 -21.21 -23.82 -21.57
CA GLU A 592 -22.32 -22.88 -21.70
C GLU A 592 -21.93 -21.49 -21.20
N THR A 593 -22.24 -20.46 -22.00
CA THR A 593 -22.02 -19.06 -21.66
C THR A 593 -23.10 -18.17 -22.28
N ASP A 594 -23.35 -17.01 -21.69
CA ASP A 594 -24.40 -16.07 -22.14
C ASP A 594 -23.97 -15.16 -23.31
N SER A 595 -22.67 -15.10 -23.61
CA SER A 595 -22.08 -14.18 -24.60
C SER A 595 -20.85 -14.80 -25.25
N PRO A 596 -20.45 -14.41 -26.47
CA PRO A 596 -19.16 -14.81 -27.04
C PRO A 596 -18.00 -14.51 -26.08
N ALA A 597 -17.35 -15.56 -25.58
CA ALA A 597 -16.34 -15.47 -24.54
C ALA A 597 -15.08 -16.29 -24.88
N LEU A 598 -13.92 -15.80 -24.43
CA LEU A 598 -12.70 -16.59 -24.41
C LEU A 598 -12.66 -17.44 -23.13
N VAL A 599 -12.88 -18.74 -23.27
CA VAL A 599 -12.93 -19.68 -22.15
C VAL A 599 -11.57 -20.33 -21.93
N ALA A 600 -10.95 -20.04 -20.79
CA ALA A 600 -9.63 -20.54 -20.43
C ALA A 600 -9.75 -21.76 -19.50
N LEU A 601 -9.59 -22.97 -20.05
CA LEU A 601 -9.76 -24.23 -19.31
C LEU A 601 -8.47 -24.75 -18.67
N GLY A 602 -8.61 -25.69 -17.73
CA GLY A 602 -7.52 -26.43 -17.12
C GLY A 602 -8.06 -27.65 -16.36
N ALA A 603 -7.46 -28.82 -16.57
CA ALA A 603 -7.74 -30.04 -15.83
C ALA A 603 -6.56 -30.31 -14.89
N LEU A 604 -6.81 -30.32 -13.58
CA LEU A 604 -5.79 -30.46 -12.54
C LEU A 604 -5.96 -31.78 -11.81
N ASP A 605 -4.85 -32.48 -11.59
CA ASP A 605 -4.84 -33.70 -10.78
C ASP A 605 -5.04 -33.37 -9.30
N THR A 606 -5.99 -34.05 -8.66
CA THR A 606 -6.32 -33.84 -7.24
C THR A 606 -5.22 -34.35 -6.32
N ALA A 607 -4.43 -35.34 -6.75
CA ALA A 607 -3.29 -35.87 -5.99
C ALA A 607 -2.24 -34.81 -5.63
N LEU A 608 -2.11 -33.76 -6.46
CA LEU A 608 -1.21 -32.64 -6.20
C LEU A 608 -1.56 -31.84 -4.94
N TYR A 609 -2.82 -31.85 -4.51
CA TYR A 609 -3.23 -31.19 -3.28
C TYR A 609 -2.79 -31.96 -2.02
N ALA A 610 -2.59 -33.28 -2.13
CA ALA A 610 -2.08 -34.12 -1.05
C ALA A 610 -0.55 -34.01 -0.91
N ALA A 611 0.18 -33.84 -2.02
CA ALA A 611 1.65 -33.69 -2.01
C ALA A 611 2.16 -32.37 -1.38
N GLY A 612 1.31 -31.34 -1.36
CA GLY A 612 1.66 -30.01 -0.87
C GLY A 612 1.66 -29.91 0.65
N SER A 613 2.71 -29.32 1.24
CA SER A 613 2.78 -29.09 2.69
C SER A 613 1.77 -28.05 3.19
N LYS A 614 1.34 -27.15 2.30
CA LYS A 614 0.20 -26.24 2.52
C LYS A 614 -0.68 -26.26 1.27
N SER A 615 -1.93 -26.70 1.41
CA SER A 615 -2.85 -26.76 0.27
C SER A 615 -3.15 -25.36 -0.27
N HIS A 616 -2.53 -25.00 -1.39
CA HIS A 616 -2.73 -23.71 -2.05
C HIS A 616 -4.17 -23.57 -2.55
N LYS A 617 -4.90 -22.55 -2.08
CA LYS A 617 -6.27 -22.28 -2.50
C LYS A 617 -6.28 -21.63 -3.90
N PRO A 618 -6.91 -22.23 -4.92
CA PRO A 618 -6.91 -21.71 -6.28
C PRO A 618 -7.71 -20.39 -6.42
N LEU A 619 -7.74 -19.82 -7.63
CA LEU A 619 -8.60 -18.68 -7.96
C LEU A 619 -10.07 -19.12 -7.93
N ASN A 620 -10.91 -18.35 -7.24
CA ASN A 620 -12.36 -18.57 -7.17
C ASN A 620 -13.09 -17.23 -7.29
N MET A 621 -14.41 -17.27 -7.45
CA MET A 621 -15.20 -16.04 -7.64
C MET A 621 -15.19 -15.12 -6.41
N GLY A 622 -15.03 -15.68 -5.20
CA GLY A 622 -14.86 -14.89 -3.98
C GLY A 622 -13.65 -13.94 -4.05
N LYS A 623 -12.49 -14.44 -4.53
CA LYS A 623 -11.29 -13.62 -4.75
C LYS A 623 -11.51 -12.54 -5.81
N VAL A 624 -12.33 -12.79 -6.83
CA VAL A 624 -12.67 -11.78 -7.85
C VAL A 624 -13.44 -10.62 -7.23
N PHE A 625 -14.48 -10.91 -6.44
CA PHE A 625 -15.25 -9.86 -5.74
C PHE A 625 -14.41 -9.09 -4.71
N GLU A 626 -13.52 -9.78 -4.00
CA GLU A 626 -12.57 -9.13 -3.08
C GLU A 626 -11.66 -8.14 -3.82
N VAL A 627 -11.15 -8.54 -4.99
CA VAL A 627 -10.33 -7.67 -5.84
C VAL A 627 -11.13 -6.48 -6.36
N MET A 628 -12.41 -6.62 -6.69
CA MET A 628 -13.28 -5.48 -7.08
C MET A 628 -13.40 -4.46 -5.94
N ASN A 629 -13.53 -4.93 -4.69
CA ASN A 629 -13.61 -4.06 -3.51
C ASN A 629 -12.28 -3.42 -3.12
N SER A 630 -11.15 -3.84 -3.69
CA SER A 630 -9.85 -3.26 -3.36
C SER A 630 -9.65 -1.82 -3.88
N TYR A 631 -10.61 -1.29 -4.63
CA TYR A 631 -10.71 0.13 -5.02
C TYR A 631 -11.73 0.91 -4.17
N ASP A 632 -12.44 0.26 -3.25
CA ASP A 632 -13.28 0.96 -2.28
C ASP A 632 -12.41 1.85 -1.39
N LEU A 633 -12.79 3.12 -1.30
CA LEU A 633 -12.07 4.14 -0.53
C LEU A 633 -12.71 4.35 0.86
N GLY A 634 -13.89 3.77 1.10
CA GLY A 634 -14.62 3.93 2.35
C GLY A 634 -14.14 2.97 3.45
N CYS A 635 -14.06 3.47 4.67
CA CYS A 635 -13.69 2.72 5.85
C CYS A 635 -14.87 2.58 6.83
N GLY A 636 -15.13 1.34 7.27
CA GLY A 636 -16.18 1.04 8.25
C GLY A 636 -17.60 0.98 7.67
N PRO A 637 -18.63 0.89 8.53
CA PRO A 637 -20.04 0.75 8.10
C PRO A 637 -20.74 2.09 7.77
N GLY A 638 -20.04 3.21 7.86
CA GLY A 638 -20.56 4.56 7.67
C GLY A 638 -20.97 5.28 8.98
N GLY A 639 -21.39 6.53 8.84
CA GLY A 639 -21.62 7.47 9.94
C GLY A 639 -20.41 8.39 10.21
N GLY A 640 -20.59 9.32 11.14
CA GLY A 640 -19.58 10.29 11.58
C GLY A 640 -20.20 11.31 12.52
N ASP A 641 -19.42 11.88 13.43
CA ASP A 641 -19.92 12.89 14.39
C ASP A 641 -20.00 14.28 13.75
N SER A 642 -19.29 14.47 12.62
CA SER A 642 -19.39 15.65 11.75
C SER A 642 -19.63 15.26 10.30
N ALA A 643 -20.24 16.15 9.52
CA ALA A 643 -20.48 15.90 8.10
C ALA A 643 -19.17 15.66 7.32
N LEU A 644 -18.08 16.33 7.68
CA LEU A 644 -16.78 16.12 7.04
C LEU A 644 -16.24 14.71 7.30
N GLN A 645 -16.37 14.20 8.53
CA GLN A 645 -16.00 12.82 8.86
C GLN A 645 -16.84 11.82 8.07
N VAL A 646 -18.14 12.06 7.92
CA VAL A 646 -19.02 11.20 7.10
C VAL A 646 -18.53 11.11 5.66
N PHE A 647 -18.20 12.26 5.04
CA PHE A 647 -17.70 12.28 3.66
C PHE A 647 -16.34 11.58 3.55
N GLN A 648 -15.38 11.90 4.43
CA GLN A 648 -14.04 11.30 4.41
C GLN A 648 -14.07 9.79 4.69
N ALA A 649 -14.88 9.33 5.65
CA ALA A 649 -15.03 7.91 5.97
C ALA A 649 -15.70 7.13 4.85
N ALA A 650 -16.56 7.77 4.05
CA ALA A 650 -17.14 7.18 2.84
C ALA A 650 -16.18 7.25 1.62
N GLY A 651 -14.98 7.84 1.77
CA GLY A 651 -13.99 7.97 0.71
C GLY A 651 -14.17 9.19 -0.20
N LEU A 652 -14.87 10.24 0.25
CA LEU A 652 -15.09 11.48 -0.48
C LEU A 652 -14.20 12.63 0.03
N ALA A 653 -13.75 13.45 -0.90
CA ALA A 653 -13.29 14.80 -0.64
C ALA A 653 -14.43 15.80 -0.91
N PHE A 654 -14.51 16.82 -0.05
CA PHE A 654 -15.60 17.81 -0.08
C PHE A 654 -15.04 19.22 0.11
N SER A 655 -15.59 20.19 -0.64
CA SER A 655 -15.33 21.62 -0.44
C SER A 655 -16.59 22.43 -0.70
N ASP A 656 -16.86 23.39 0.20
CA ASP A 656 -17.83 24.48 0.06
C ASP A 656 -17.16 25.87 -0.11
N GLY A 657 -15.82 25.90 -0.09
CA GLY A 657 -14.99 27.04 -0.51
C GLY A 657 -14.55 28.04 0.55
N GLU A 658 -14.39 27.63 1.82
CA GLU A 658 -13.87 28.50 2.90
C GLU A 658 -12.34 28.50 3.11
N GLN A 659 -11.57 27.59 2.49
CA GLN A 659 -10.11 27.49 2.68
C GLN A 659 -9.29 28.03 1.49
N TRP A 660 -8.22 28.79 1.79
CA TRP A 660 -7.46 29.61 0.84
C TRP A 660 -5.95 29.30 0.81
N THR A 661 -5.34 29.48 -0.36
CA THR A 661 -3.90 29.77 -0.53
C THR A 661 -3.71 31.11 -1.26
N PHE A 662 -2.76 31.91 -0.77
CA PHE A 662 -2.45 33.28 -1.22
C PHE A 662 -1.54 33.27 -2.47
N SER A 663 -1.34 34.42 -3.14
CA SER A 663 -0.08 34.82 -3.84
C SER A 663 -0.17 35.67 -5.13
N ARG A 664 -1.31 36.26 -5.54
CA ARG A 664 -1.32 37.09 -6.78
C ARG A 664 -1.27 38.62 -6.60
N LYS A 665 -1.64 39.19 -5.44
CA LYS A 665 -1.76 40.66 -5.27
C LYS A 665 -0.45 41.40 -4.98
N SER A 666 0.60 40.73 -4.51
CA SER A 666 1.80 41.41 -3.98
C SER A 666 2.80 41.87 -5.06
N TYR A 667 2.94 41.14 -6.18
CA TYR A 667 3.93 41.44 -7.23
C TYR A 667 3.70 42.81 -7.89
N MET A 668 2.46 43.11 -8.31
CA MET A 668 2.13 44.40 -8.94
C MET A 668 2.18 45.59 -7.97
N ARG A 669 2.14 45.35 -6.65
CA ARG A 669 2.22 46.40 -5.63
C ARG A 669 3.63 46.95 -5.50
N ILE A 670 4.65 46.10 -5.54
CA ILE A 670 6.06 46.52 -5.46
C ILE A 670 6.46 47.33 -6.70
N GLN A 671 5.87 47.02 -7.86
CA GLN A 671 6.10 47.78 -9.10
C GLN A 671 5.64 49.24 -9.03
N GLN A 672 4.75 49.61 -8.09
CA GLN A 672 4.35 51.01 -7.87
C GLN A 672 5.46 51.84 -7.21
N PHE A 673 6.43 51.19 -6.56
CA PHE A 673 7.57 51.82 -5.89
C PHE A 673 8.87 51.80 -6.72
N ARG A 674 8.81 51.24 -7.94
CA ARG A 674 9.95 51.22 -8.87
C ARG A 674 10.14 52.61 -9.50
N LYS A 675 11.37 53.12 -9.49
CA LYS A 675 11.73 54.35 -10.21
C LYS A 675 12.01 54.08 -11.70
N ALA A 676 12.13 55.13 -12.50
CA ALA A 676 12.35 55.03 -13.94
C ALA A 676 13.67 54.34 -14.31
N ASP A 677 14.68 54.45 -13.45
CA ASP A 677 16.02 53.88 -13.63
C ASP A 677 16.17 52.43 -13.12
N GLY A 678 15.10 51.83 -12.59
CA GLY A 678 15.11 50.49 -12.03
C GLY A 678 15.53 50.39 -10.56
N SER A 679 15.79 51.52 -9.90
CA SER A 679 16.13 51.57 -8.47
C SER A 679 14.90 51.52 -7.56
N TYR A 680 15.10 51.02 -6.33
CA TYR A 680 14.05 50.94 -5.31
C TYR A 680 14.40 51.71 -4.03
N ALA A 681 13.37 52.29 -3.42
CA ALA A 681 13.41 53.02 -2.15
C ALA A 681 12.17 52.68 -1.32
N ALA A 682 12.16 53.05 -0.03
CA ALA A 682 10.99 52.87 0.83
C ALA A 682 9.77 53.70 0.34
N TRP A 683 10.02 54.88 -0.24
CA TRP A 683 9.04 55.73 -0.91
C TRP A 683 9.67 56.40 -2.13
N LEU A 684 8.85 56.81 -3.10
CA LEU A 684 9.33 57.46 -4.34
C LEU A 684 10.16 58.73 -4.10
N SER A 685 9.87 59.48 -3.04
CA SER A 685 10.55 60.74 -2.70
C SER A 685 11.87 60.56 -1.96
N ARG A 686 12.18 59.36 -1.47
CA ARG A 686 13.45 59.06 -0.78
C ARG A 686 14.48 58.56 -1.79
N ASP A 687 15.75 58.84 -1.54
CA ASP A 687 16.85 58.26 -2.32
C ASP A 687 16.85 56.73 -2.24
N SER A 688 17.39 56.11 -3.29
CA SER A 688 17.34 54.66 -3.48
C SER A 688 18.40 53.95 -2.63
N SER A 689 18.07 52.77 -2.12
CA SER A 689 18.97 51.92 -1.33
C SER A 689 19.53 50.79 -2.19
N THR A 690 20.84 50.57 -2.12
CA THR A 690 21.51 49.47 -2.83
C THR A 690 21.03 48.12 -2.29
N TRP A 691 20.97 47.98 -0.96
CA TRP A 691 20.53 46.74 -0.32
C TRP A 691 19.07 46.39 -0.66
N LEU A 692 18.16 47.37 -0.57
CA LEU A 692 16.74 47.13 -0.85
C LEU A 692 16.51 46.78 -2.32
N THR A 693 17.22 47.44 -3.24
CA THR A 693 17.13 47.17 -4.68
C THR A 693 17.58 45.74 -4.99
N ALA A 694 18.67 45.27 -4.38
CA ALA A 694 19.12 43.89 -4.50
C ALA A 694 18.13 42.88 -3.87
N PHE A 695 17.57 43.19 -2.71
CA PHE A 695 16.57 42.33 -2.05
C PHE A 695 15.31 42.16 -2.91
N VAL A 696 14.82 43.25 -3.51
CA VAL A 696 13.68 43.21 -4.43
C VAL A 696 14.03 42.43 -5.70
N LEU A 697 15.23 42.60 -6.26
CA LEU A 697 15.68 41.84 -7.43
C LEU A 697 15.68 40.34 -7.15
N LYS A 698 16.23 39.89 -6.00
CA LYS A 698 16.22 38.49 -5.56
C LYS A 698 14.79 37.92 -5.49
N VAL A 699 13.86 38.66 -4.88
CA VAL A 699 12.48 38.20 -4.69
C VAL A 699 11.71 38.16 -6.02
N LEU A 700 11.85 39.20 -6.85
CA LEU A 700 11.11 39.29 -8.11
C LEU A 700 11.64 38.33 -9.18
N SER A 701 12.93 38.00 -9.18
CA SER A 701 13.48 36.98 -10.08
C SER A 701 12.91 35.60 -9.77
N LEU A 702 12.80 35.22 -8.49
CA LEU A 702 12.14 33.97 -8.06
C LEU A 702 10.62 33.99 -8.34
N ALA A 703 9.97 35.14 -8.20
CA ALA A 703 8.54 35.29 -8.50
C ALA A 703 8.21 35.30 -10.00
N GLN A 704 9.22 35.47 -10.88
CA GLN A 704 9.03 35.56 -12.33
C GLN A 704 8.39 34.29 -12.90
N GLU A 705 8.75 33.11 -12.36
CA GLU A 705 8.15 31.82 -12.72
C GLU A 705 6.65 31.74 -12.41
N GLN A 706 6.17 32.49 -11.42
CA GLN A 706 4.78 32.46 -10.95
C GLN A 706 3.87 33.52 -11.58
N VAL A 707 4.42 34.71 -11.90
CA VAL A 707 3.62 35.90 -12.26
C VAL A 707 3.80 36.33 -13.71
N GLY A 708 4.87 35.93 -14.40
CA GLY A 708 5.11 36.31 -15.80
C GLY A 708 5.17 37.82 -16.02
N GLY A 709 5.95 38.54 -15.19
CA GLY A 709 6.14 39.99 -15.32
C GLY A 709 7.11 40.38 -16.43
N SER A 710 7.40 41.68 -16.60
CA SER A 710 8.31 42.19 -17.65
C SER A 710 9.77 41.90 -17.30
N PRO A 711 10.50 41.06 -18.09
CA PRO A 711 11.90 40.74 -17.84
C PRO A 711 12.82 41.95 -17.96
N GLU A 712 12.58 42.80 -18.96
CA GLU A 712 13.34 44.04 -19.24
C GLU A 712 13.43 44.96 -18.03
N LYS A 713 12.33 45.09 -17.26
CA LYS A 713 12.31 45.94 -16.05
C LYS A 713 13.26 45.44 -14.95
N LEU A 714 13.46 44.13 -14.84
CA LEU A 714 14.40 43.53 -13.88
C LEU A 714 15.85 43.65 -14.39
N GLN A 715 16.06 43.61 -15.71
CA GLN A 715 17.36 43.86 -16.33
C GLN A 715 17.83 45.30 -16.07
N GLU A 716 16.96 46.29 -16.18
CA GLU A 716 17.25 47.67 -15.77
C GLU A 716 17.58 47.78 -14.27
N THR A 717 16.87 47.05 -13.42
CA THR A 717 17.16 47.02 -11.97
C THR A 717 18.57 46.51 -11.69
N SER A 718 19.02 45.44 -12.36
CA SER A 718 20.42 44.99 -12.25
C SER A 718 21.41 46.02 -12.79
N LYS A 719 21.08 46.72 -13.89
CA LYS A 719 21.95 47.76 -14.46
C LYS A 719 22.22 48.91 -13.48
N TRP A 720 21.21 49.31 -12.70
CA TRP A 720 21.39 50.29 -11.63
C TRP A 720 22.25 49.77 -10.48
N LEU A 721 22.11 48.51 -10.08
CA LEU A 721 22.99 47.91 -9.07
C LEU A 721 24.45 47.92 -9.53
N LEU A 722 24.72 47.59 -10.79
CA LEU A 722 26.07 47.63 -11.36
C LEU A 722 26.70 49.03 -11.32
N SER A 723 25.92 50.11 -11.40
CA SER A 723 26.45 51.47 -11.32
C SER A 723 26.92 51.86 -9.91
N GLN A 724 26.60 51.05 -8.89
CA GLN A 724 27.04 51.25 -7.50
C GLN A 724 28.30 50.43 -7.14
N GLN A 725 28.86 49.66 -8.08
CA GLN A 725 30.07 48.87 -7.84
C GLN A 725 31.31 49.76 -7.79
N GLN A 726 32.17 49.52 -6.80
CA GLN A 726 33.41 50.28 -6.58
C GLN A 726 34.58 49.78 -7.46
N ALA A 727 35.68 50.54 -7.43
CA ALA A 727 36.89 50.23 -8.19
C ALA A 727 37.54 48.90 -7.73
N ASP A 728 37.45 48.56 -6.44
CA ASP A 728 37.97 47.34 -5.83
C ASP A 728 37.03 46.13 -5.97
N GLY A 729 35.79 46.33 -6.45
CA GLY A 729 34.79 45.28 -6.61
C GLY A 729 33.74 45.22 -5.51
N SER A 730 33.88 46.00 -4.43
CA SER A 730 32.89 46.11 -3.35
C SER A 730 31.63 46.88 -3.80
N PHE A 731 30.53 46.72 -3.05
CA PHE A 731 29.31 47.50 -3.21
C PHE A 731 29.07 48.41 -2.00
N GLN A 732 28.60 49.63 -2.26
CA GLN A 732 28.28 50.63 -1.24
C GLN A 732 26.79 50.96 -1.26
N ASP A 733 26.18 51.14 -0.08
CA ASP A 733 24.82 51.66 0.05
C ASP A 733 24.86 53.14 0.47
N PRO A 734 24.52 54.09 -0.42
CA PRO A 734 24.57 55.52 -0.09
C PRO A 734 23.43 55.95 0.84
N CYS A 735 22.30 55.23 0.84
CA CYS A 735 21.12 55.59 1.62
C CYS A 735 20.40 54.33 2.11
N PRO A 736 20.78 53.74 3.27
CA PRO A 736 20.16 52.53 3.77
C PRO A 736 18.68 52.74 4.15
N VAL A 737 17.96 51.62 4.30
CA VAL A 737 16.56 51.59 4.72
C VAL A 737 16.38 52.12 6.15
N LEU A 738 15.21 52.68 6.45
CA LEU A 738 14.91 53.23 7.78
C LEU A 738 14.85 52.15 8.86
N ASP A 739 14.08 51.08 8.61
CA ASP A 739 14.01 49.94 9.52
C ASP A 739 15.15 48.97 9.24
N ARG A 740 16.25 49.16 9.95
CA ARG A 740 17.46 48.34 9.80
C ARG A 740 17.28 46.90 10.32
N ASN A 741 16.21 46.61 11.08
CA ASN A 741 15.91 45.23 11.49
C ASN A 741 15.57 44.34 10.29
N MET A 742 15.05 44.93 9.20
CA MET A 742 14.78 44.21 7.95
C MET A 742 16.07 43.71 7.26
N GLN A 743 17.20 44.35 7.55
CA GLN A 743 18.53 43.95 7.07
C GLN A 743 19.13 42.78 7.86
N GLY A 744 18.49 42.36 8.96
CA GLY A 744 18.93 41.21 9.76
C GLY A 744 20.36 41.40 10.29
N GLY A 745 21.18 40.37 10.12
CA GLY A 745 22.57 40.33 10.57
C GLY A 745 23.57 41.15 9.77
N LEU A 746 23.13 41.84 8.72
CA LEU A 746 24.00 42.65 7.86
C LEU A 746 24.57 43.90 8.56
N VAL A 747 23.91 44.37 9.62
CA VAL A 747 24.36 45.55 10.39
C VAL A 747 25.43 45.14 11.41
N GLY A 748 26.68 45.50 11.16
CA GLY A 748 27.81 45.15 12.02
C GLY A 748 29.13 45.77 11.54
N SER A 749 30.26 45.30 12.09
CA SER A 749 31.61 45.76 11.70
C SER A 749 31.96 45.44 10.25
N ASP A 750 31.33 44.40 9.68
CA ASP A 750 31.62 43.88 8.34
C ASP A 750 30.52 44.22 7.32
N GLU A 751 29.80 45.34 7.53
CA GLU A 751 28.63 45.73 6.71
C GLU A 751 28.94 45.76 5.20
N THR A 752 30.11 46.27 4.80
CA THR A 752 30.54 46.30 3.39
C THR A 752 30.72 44.90 2.78
N VAL A 753 31.24 43.94 3.56
CA VAL A 753 31.44 42.56 3.11
C VAL A 753 30.09 41.86 2.95
N ALA A 754 29.22 41.98 3.95
CA ALA A 754 27.88 41.39 3.93
C ALA A 754 27.00 41.98 2.81
N LEU A 755 27.07 43.30 2.56
CA LEU A 755 26.37 43.95 1.45
C LEU A 755 26.86 43.45 0.09
N THR A 756 28.18 43.35 -0.09
CA THR A 756 28.79 42.87 -1.34
C THR A 756 28.38 41.42 -1.63
N ALA A 757 28.43 40.54 -0.63
CA ALA A 757 27.98 39.16 -0.75
C ALA A 757 26.48 39.07 -1.06
N PHE A 758 25.66 39.89 -0.40
CA PHE A 758 24.21 39.92 -0.61
C PHE A 758 23.82 40.37 -2.03
N VAL A 759 24.45 41.44 -2.55
CA VAL A 759 24.24 41.89 -3.94
C VAL A 759 24.68 40.82 -4.93
N THR A 760 25.78 40.11 -4.64
CA THR A 760 26.29 39.01 -5.48
C THR A 760 25.26 37.87 -5.58
N ILE A 761 24.64 37.47 -4.46
CA ILE A 761 23.55 36.47 -4.44
C ILE A 761 22.34 36.95 -5.25
N ALA A 762 21.94 38.21 -5.08
CA ALA A 762 20.79 38.79 -5.78
C ALA A 762 21.01 38.88 -7.30
N LEU A 763 22.20 39.29 -7.74
CA LEU A 763 22.56 39.34 -9.16
C LEU A 763 22.59 37.94 -9.76
N HIS A 764 23.13 36.95 -9.04
CA HIS A 764 23.11 35.55 -9.49
C HIS A 764 21.70 35.02 -9.69
N HIS A 765 20.80 35.23 -8.71
CA HIS A 765 19.38 34.86 -8.85
C HIS A 765 18.68 35.63 -9.98
N GLY A 766 19.16 36.84 -10.30
CA GLY A 766 18.67 37.66 -11.40
C GLY A 766 19.10 37.17 -12.79
N LEU A 767 20.18 36.38 -12.91
CA LEU A 767 20.70 35.89 -14.19
C LEU A 767 19.65 35.07 -14.97
N ALA A 768 18.77 34.35 -14.28
CA ALA A 768 17.69 33.57 -14.91
C ALA A 768 16.67 34.41 -15.70
N VAL A 769 16.66 35.74 -15.51
CA VAL A 769 15.75 36.69 -16.19
C VAL A 769 16.33 37.19 -17.54
N PHE A 770 17.59 36.88 -17.83
CA PHE A 770 18.27 37.25 -19.08
C PHE A 770 18.22 36.07 -20.07
N GLN A 771 17.08 35.90 -20.75
CA GLN A 771 16.80 34.73 -21.59
C GLN A 771 16.97 34.97 -23.10
N ASP A 772 16.92 36.22 -23.56
CA ASP A 772 16.95 36.61 -24.98
C ASP A 772 18.31 37.19 -25.40
N GLU A 773 18.71 37.01 -26.67
CA GLU A 773 19.99 37.50 -27.23
C GLU A 773 20.21 39.02 -27.04
N GLY A 774 19.13 39.80 -26.97
CA GLY A 774 19.19 41.26 -26.76
C GLY A 774 19.70 41.69 -25.38
N ALA A 775 19.79 40.77 -24.41
CA ALA A 775 20.29 41.03 -23.06
C ALA A 775 21.63 40.33 -22.74
N GLU A 776 22.22 39.62 -23.72
CA GLU A 776 23.45 38.84 -23.51
C GLU A 776 24.67 39.73 -23.20
N GLU A 777 24.78 40.90 -23.84
CA GLU A 777 25.82 41.88 -23.51
C GLU A 777 25.72 42.38 -22.06
N LEU A 778 24.49 42.61 -21.58
CA LEU A 778 24.26 43.05 -20.20
C LEU A 778 24.53 41.91 -19.22
N LYS A 779 24.17 40.67 -19.57
CA LYS A 779 24.48 39.47 -18.79
C LYS A 779 25.99 39.27 -18.64
N GLN A 780 26.78 39.42 -19.71
CA GLN A 780 28.24 39.39 -19.64
C GLN A 780 28.79 40.47 -18.70
N ARG A 781 28.22 41.68 -18.72
CA ARG A 781 28.59 42.75 -17.78
C ARG A 781 28.24 42.41 -16.32
N VAL A 782 27.11 41.74 -16.08
CA VAL A 782 26.73 41.24 -14.75
C VAL A 782 27.71 40.17 -14.29
N GLU A 783 28.04 39.20 -15.13
CA GLU A 783 29.01 38.13 -14.81
C GLU A 783 30.42 38.68 -14.55
N ALA A 784 30.86 39.68 -15.32
CA ALA A 784 32.13 40.38 -15.09
C ALA A 784 32.14 41.14 -13.75
N SER A 785 31.03 41.80 -13.41
CA SER A 785 30.86 42.45 -12.11
C SER A 785 30.87 41.45 -10.95
N ILE A 786 30.18 40.31 -11.09
CA ILE A 786 30.20 39.20 -10.13
C ILE A 786 31.63 38.66 -9.95
N SER A 787 32.37 38.46 -11.04
CA SER A 787 33.76 37.99 -10.99
C SER A 787 34.66 38.99 -10.25
N LYS A 788 34.45 40.30 -10.47
CA LYS A 788 35.15 41.36 -9.74
C LYS A 788 34.79 41.38 -8.25
N ALA A 789 33.51 41.19 -7.92
CA ALA A 789 33.05 41.06 -6.54
C ALA A 789 33.61 39.80 -5.86
N ASN A 790 33.72 38.68 -6.60
CA ASN A 790 34.33 37.44 -6.12
C ASN A 790 35.83 37.62 -5.81
N SER A 791 36.55 38.45 -6.57
CA SER A 791 37.94 38.80 -6.24
C SER A 791 38.03 39.52 -4.90
N PHE A 792 37.17 40.53 -4.66
CA PHE A 792 37.11 41.25 -3.39
C PHE A 792 36.70 40.34 -2.23
N LEU A 793 35.62 39.58 -2.39
CA LEU A 793 35.10 38.66 -1.37
C LEU A 793 36.11 37.55 -1.06
N GLY A 794 36.79 37.02 -2.08
CA GLY A 794 37.86 36.03 -1.94
C GLY A 794 39.05 36.58 -1.15
N GLU A 795 39.53 37.78 -1.48
CA GLU A 795 40.60 38.44 -0.74
C GLU A 795 40.23 38.65 0.74
N LYS A 796 39.01 39.10 1.01
CA LYS A 796 38.50 39.27 2.39
C LYS A 796 38.33 37.95 3.13
N ALA A 797 37.89 36.89 2.44
CA ALA A 797 37.79 35.55 3.01
C ALA A 797 39.19 34.99 3.35
N SER A 798 40.19 35.21 2.50
CA SER A 798 41.58 34.80 2.72
C SER A 798 42.27 35.58 3.84
N ALA A 799 41.83 36.81 4.13
CA ALA A 799 42.36 37.61 5.24
C ALA A 799 42.01 37.05 6.65
N GLY A 800 41.01 36.15 6.76
CA GLY A 800 40.75 35.35 7.97
C GLY A 800 40.07 36.07 9.15
N LEU A 801 39.80 37.38 9.07
CA LEU A 801 39.23 38.19 10.16
C LEU A 801 37.72 38.52 10.00
N LEU A 802 36.94 37.68 9.34
CA LEU A 802 35.49 37.92 9.16
C LEU A 802 34.68 37.48 10.38
N GLY A 803 33.64 38.23 10.73
CA GLY A 803 32.62 37.78 11.68
C GLY A 803 31.81 36.60 11.16
N ALA A 804 31.21 35.81 12.06
CA ALA A 804 30.51 34.56 11.71
C ALA A 804 29.40 34.74 10.64
N HIS A 805 28.58 35.79 10.75
CA HIS A 805 27.54 36.10 9.76
C HIS A 805 28.14 36.47 8.39
N ALA A 806 29.12 37.37 8.38
CA ALA A 806 29.81 37.81 7.18
C ALA A 806 30.54 36.65 6.48
N ALA A 807 31.15 35.73 7.23
CA ALA A 807 31.76 34.52 6.71
C ALA A 807 30.73 33.59 6.06
N ALA A 808 29.59 33.36 6.70
CA ALA A 808 28.54 32.47 6.20
C ALA A 808 27.92 32.96 4.88
N ILE A 809 27.53 34.24 4.80
CA ILE A 809 26.97 34.82 3.58
C ILE A 809 28.00 34.89 2.45
N THR A 810 29.28 35.15 2.77
CA THR A 810 30.37 35.21 1.80
C THR A 810 30.68 33.83 1.21
N ALA A 811 30.80 32.80 2.04
CA ALA A 811 31.03 31.44 1.59
C ALA A 811 29.89 30.97 0.66
N TYR A 812 28.63 31.23 1.05
CA TYR A 812 27.49 30.91 0.20
C TYR A 812 27.52 31.65 -1.15
N ALA A 813 27.81 32.96 -1.16
CA ALA A 813 27.87 33.75 -2.39
C ALA A 813 28.96 33.26 -3.36
N LEU A 814 30.15 32.92 -2.84
CA LEU A 814 31.27 32.40 -3.62
C LEU A 814 30.94 31.02 -4.23
N THR A 815 30.33 30.13 -3.44
CA THR A 815 29.91 28.80 -3.89
C THR A 815 28.79 28.89 -4.93
N LEU A 816 27.78 29.74 -4.69
CA LEU A 816 26.64 29.93 -5.59
C LEU A 816 27.07 30.45 -6.97
N THR A 817 28.01 31.40 -7.01
CA THR A 817 28.49 32.00 -8.27
C THR A 817 29.62 31.22 -8.95
N LYS A 818 30.03 30.07 -8.40
CA LYS A 818 31.11 29.23 -8.91
C LYS A 818 32.45 29.97 -9.01
N ALA A 819 32.85 30.65 -7.94
CA ALA A 819 34.19 31.26 -7.83
C ALA A 819 35.32 30.21 -8.00
N PRO A 820 36.57 30.61 -8.24
CA PRO A 820 37.72 29.70 -8.23
C PRO A 820 37.78 28.82 -6.97
N GLY A 821 38.08 27.51 -7.15
CA GLY A 821 37.97 26.51 -6.09
C GLY A 821 38.91 26.72 -4.90
N ASP A 822 40.04 27.38 -5.13
CA ASP A 822 40.97 27.85 -4.09
C ASP A 822 40.33 28.88 -3.15
N LEU A 823 39.60 29.86 -3.70
CA LEU A 823 38.89 30.86 -2.90
C LEU A 823 37.70 30.25 -2.14
N GLN A 824 36.96 29.34 -2.78
CA GLN A 824 35.84 28.61 -2.14
C GLN A 824 36.34 27.75 -0.97
N GLY A 825 37.43 27.01 -1.16
CA GLY A 825 37.99 26.14 -0.13
C GLY A 825 38.47 26.91 1.10
N VAL A 826 39.12 28.06 0.90
CA VAL A 826 39.56 28.92 2.02
C VAL A 826 38.36 29.50 2.79
N ALA A 827 37.34 29.99 2.08
CA ALA A 827 36.12 30.48 2.72
C ALA A 827 35.36 29.37 3.47
N HIS A 828 35.29 28.17 2.90
CA HIS A 828 34.69 27.00 3.54
C HIS A 828 35.42 26.64 4.85
N ASN A 829 36.74 26.48 4.80
CA ASN A 829 37.52 26.11 5.99
C ASN A 829 37.39 27.16 7.12
N ASN A 830 37.43 28.45 6.77
CA ASN A 830 37.26 29.54 7.74
C ASN A 830 35.86 29.53 8.36
N LEU A 831 34.82 29.25 7.59
CA LEU A 831 33.45 29.14 8.10
C LEU A 831 33.29 27.91 9.03
N MET A 832 33.84 26.76 8.63
CA MET A 832 33.75 25.53 9.42
C MET A 832 34.51 25.63 10.74
N ALA A 833 35.62 26.39 10.78
CA ALA A 833 36.34 26.67 12.03
C ALA A 833 35.50 27.46 13.06
N MET A 834 34.41 28.12 12.64
CA MET A 834 33.50 28.87 13.51
C MET A 834 32.26 28.07 13.95
N ALA A 835 32.15 26.80 13.53
CA ALA A 835 31.02 25.94 13.89
C ALA A 835 31.01 25.63 15.38
N GLN A 836 29.82 25.67 15.99
CA GLN A 836 29.60 25.29 17.38
C GLN A 836 28.79 24.00 17.44
N GLU A 837 29.35 22.99 18.09
CA GLU A 837 28.70 21.70 18.33
C GLU A 837 28.20 21.63 19.76
N THR A 838 26.94 21.26 19.95
CA THR A 838 26.36 21.02 21.28
C THR A 838 25.43 19.82 21.23
N GLY A 839 25.91 18.69 21.76
CA GLY A 839 25.24 17.39 21.60
C GLY A 839 25.18 17.00 20.12
N ASP A 840 24.01 16.56 19.66
CA ASP A 840 23.78 16.17 18.26
C ASP A 840 23.40 17.36 17.34
N ASN A 841 23.65 18.60 17.75
CA ASN A 841 23.30 19.78 16.95
C ASN A 841 24.54 20.61 16.61
N LEU A 842 24.55 21.15 15.39
CA LEU A 842 25.59 22.00 14.85
C LEU A 842 24.98 23.35 14.43
N TYR A 843 25.58 24.46 14.86
CA TYR A 843 25.08 25.81 14.56
C TYR A 843 26.19 26.87 14.60
N TRP A 844 25.87 28.09 14.16
CA TRP A 844 26.79 29.24 14.18
C TRP A 844 26.21 30.39 15.01
N GLY A 845 27.00 30.89 15.98
CA GLY A 845 26.65 32.00 16.89
C GLY A 845 27.91 32.72 17.41
N SER A 846 27.78 33.93 17.97
CA SER A 846 28.89 34.89 18.19
C SER A 846 30.17 34.35 18.86
N VAL A 847 31.29 34.98 18.48
CA VAL A 847 32.68 34.86 18.94
C VAL A 847 32.85 35.49 20.34
N THR A 848 33.63 34.83 21.20
CA THR A 848 33.96 35.18 22.59
C THR A 848 34.99 36.33 22.75
N SER A 849 35.06 37.31 21.85
CA SER A 849 36.08 38.36 21.90
C SER A 849 35.55 39.78 21.72
N SER A 850 34.58 40.19 22.55
CA SER A 850 34.38 41.62 22.86
C SER A 850 34.02 41.79 24.33
N GLN A 851 34.94 42.37 25.12
CA GLN A 851 34.64 42.89 26.44
C GLN A 851 33.75 44.14 26.30
N SER A 852 32.44 43.93 26.14
CA SER A 852 31.37 44.83 26.59
C SER A 852 30.03 44.24 26.18
N ASN A 853 29.10 44.22 27.14
CA ASN A 853 27.75 43.63 27.10
C ASN A 853 27.72 42.10 27.21
N ALA A 854 27.91 41.63 28.45
CA ALA A 854 27.56 40.29 28.86
C ALA A 854 26.04 40.06 28.69
N VAL A 855 25.65 39.40 27.60
CA VAL A 855 24.44 38.58 27.61
C VAL A 855 24.86 37.23 28.17
N SER A 856 24.23 36.81 29.27
CA SER A 856 24.49 35.54 29.93
C SER A 856 24.42 34.39 28.92
N PRO A 857 25.37 33.44 28.91
CA PRO A 857 25.24 32.24 28.08
C PRO A 857 23.97 31.51 28.53
N THR A 858 23.01 31.35 27.62
CA THR A 858 21.86 30.48 27.84
C THR A 858 22.38 29.08 28.16
N PRO A 859 22.03 28.48 29.31
CA PRO A 859 22.54 27.15 29.66
C PRO A 859 22.11 26.14 28.59
N ALA A 860 23.05 25.32 28.12
CA ALA A 860 22.72 24.16 27.32
C ALA A 860 21.77 23.24 28.13
N PRO A 861 20.74 22.66 27.50
CA PRO A 861 19.84 21.73 28.18
C PRO A 861 20.66 20.55 28.73
N ARG A 862 20.43 20.22 30.01
CA ARG A 862 21.18 19.15 30.70
C ARG A 862 20.66 17.76 30.34
N ASN A 863 19.51 17.68 29.66
CA ASN A 863 18.85 16.45 29.24
C ASN A 863 18.28 16.61 27.81
N PRO A 864 18.26 15.57 26.94
CA PRO A 864 17.69 15.66 25.58
C PRO A 864 16.20 16.00 25.53
N ALA A 865 15.49 15.87 26.65
CA ALA A 865 14.06 16.17 26.80
C ALA A 865 13.78 17.62 27.27
N ASP A 866 14.80 18.40 27.64
CA ASP A 866 14.62 19.78 28.08
C ASP A 866 14.39 20.71 26.86
N PRO A 867 13.49 21.71 26.95
CA PRO A 867 13.25 22.65 25.86
C PRO A 867 14.50 23.50 25.59
N MET A 868 14.97 23.46 24.35
CA MET A 868 16.14 24.23 23.91
C MET A 868 15.82 25.74 23.93
N PRO A 869 16.63 26.59 24.57
CA PRO A 869 16.37 28.04 24.61
C PRO A 869 16.41 28.63 23.20
N GLN A 870 15.48 29.57 22.91
CA GLN A 870 15.38 30.22 21.60
C GLN A 870 16.66 31.00 21.29
N ALA A 871 17.33 30.64 20.20
CA ALA A 871 18.53 31.32 19.74
C ALA A 871 18.19 32.74 19.20
N PRO A 872 19.14 33.69 19.28
CA PRO A 872 19.00 34.99 18.62
C PRO A 872 18.74 34.84 17.11
N ALA A 873 17.90 35.73 16.54
CA ALA A 873 17.58 35.74 15.11
C ALA A 873 18.85 35.77 14.22
N LEU A 874 19.90 36.46 14.69
CA LEU A 874 21.20 36.53 14.03
C LEU A 874 21.87 35.15 13.87
N TRP A 875 21.78 34.28 14.87
CA TRP A 875 22.39 32.95 14.84
C TRP A 875 21.62 32.03 13.90
N ILE A 876 20.28 32.16 13.87
CA ILE A 876 19.41 31.44 12.94
C ILE A 876 19.75 31.83 11.50
N GLU A 877 19.86 33.13 11.22
CA GLU A 877 20.23 33.64 9.89
C GLU A 877 21.62 33.14 9.47
N THR A 878 22.61 33.23 10.35
CA THR A 878 23.99 32.78 10.08
C THR A 878 24.02 31.28 9.75
N THR A 879 23.34 30.48 10.57
CA THR A 879 23.25 29.03 10.39
C THR A 879 22.49 28.65 9.12
N ALA A 880 21.49 29.45 8.71
CA ALA A 880 20.74 29.23 7.47
C ALA A 880 21.61 29.45 6.21
N TYR A 881 22.44 30.51 6.18
CA TYR A 881 23.41 30.70 5.09
C TYR A 881 24.47 29.60 5.07
N ALA A 882 24.97 29.18 6.24
CA ALA A 882 25.92 28.07 6.35
C ALA A 882 25.33 26.76 5.80
N LEU A 883 24.06 26.46 6.09
CA LEU A 883 23.37 25.28 5.55
C LEU A 883 23.26 25.32 4.02
N LEU A 884 22.89 26.46 3.43
CA LEU A 884 22.82 26.62 1.97
C LEU A 884 24.19 26.39 1.31
N HIS A 885 25.27 26.88 1.93
CA HIS A 885 26.64 26.62 1.48
C HIS A 885 27.01 25.13 1.57
N LEU A 886 26.77 24.50 2.73
CA LEU A 886 27.08 23.08 2.94
C LEU A 886 26.38 22.16 1.93
N LEU A 887 25.11 22.43 1.63
CA LEU A 887 24.35 21.66 0.65
C LEU A 887 24.93 21.73 -0.77
N LEU A 888 25.48 22.88 -1.16
CA LEU A 888 26.11 23.05 -2.47
C LEU A 888 27.53 22.46 -2.54
N HIS A 889 28.27 22.53 -1.43
CA HIS A 889 29.66 22.07 -1.36
C HIS A 889 29.78 20.55 -1.19
N GLU A 890 29.00 19.96 -0.26
CA GLU A 890 29.13 18.55 0.15
C GLU A 890 27.85 17.73 -0.08
N GLY A 891 26.73 18.37 -0.41
CA GLY A 891 25.42 17.70 -0.46
C GLY A 891 24.89 17.36 0.93
N LYS A 892 24.17 16.23 1.05
CA LYS A 892 23.61 15.77 2.33
C LYS A 892 24.67 15.05 3.18
N ALA A 893 25.68 15.78 3.63
CA ALA A 893 26.67 15.31 4.59
C ALA A 893 26.14 15.34 6.04
N GLU A 894 26.86 14.69 6.95
CA GLU A 894 26.48 14.58 8.38
C GLU A 894 26.27 15.96 9.03
N MET A 895 27.17 16.91 8.76
CA MET A 895 27.10 18.27 9.30
C MET A 895 25.87 19.04 8.79
N ALA A 896 25.48 18.85 7.52
CA ALA A 896 24.27 19.46 6.96
C ALA A 896 23.00 18.90 7.62
N ASP A 897 22.99 17.61 7.96
CA ASP A 897 21.89 16.93 8.66
C ASP A 897 21.69 17.51 10.07
N GLN A 898 22.78 17.63 10.82
CA GLN A 898 22.78 18.22 12.17
C GLN A 898 22.38 19.70 12.16
N THR A 899 22.87 20.45 11.16
CA THR A 899 22.55 21.88 10.99
C THR A 899 21.07 22.09 10.67
N ALA A 900 20.52 21.30 9.75
CA ALA A 900 19.10 21.36 9.39
C ALA A 900 18.20 20.96 10.57
N ALA A 901 18.60 19.96 11.36
CA ALA A 901 17.90 19.56 12.58
C ALA A 901 17.83 20.70 13.60
N TRP A 902 18.94 21.41 13.82
CA TRP A 902 18.97 22.57 14.71
C TRP A 902 18.04 23.71 14.24
N LEU A 903 18.12 24.10 12.96
CA LEU A 903 17.26 25.15 12.40
C LEU A 903 15.78 24.81 12.50
N THR A 904 15.43 23.54 12.26
CA THR A 904 14.03 23.06 12.38
C THR A 904 13.52 23.20 13.81
N ARG A 905 14.36 22.89 14.82
CA ARG A 905 14.00 23.08 16.24
C ARG A 905 13.78 24.56 16.57
N GLN A 906 14.60 25.47 16.04
CA GLN A 906 14.45 26.92 16.26
C GLN A 906 13.19 27.52 15.62
N GLY A 907 12.72 26.97 14.49
CA GLY A 907 11.49 27.38 13.81
C GLY A 907 10.19 26.83 14.41
N SER A 908 10.27 25.88 15.35
CA SER A 908 9.11 25.16 15.93
C SER A 908 8.46 25.85 17.14
N PHE A 909 8.94 27.03 17.56
CA PHE A 909 8.39 27.79 18.69
C PHE A 909 7.18 28.66 18.31
N GLN A 910 6.29 28.95 19.29
CA GLN A 910 5.06 29.74 19.11
C GLN A 910 5.36 31.13 18.50
N GLY A 911 5.21 31.26 17.18
CA GLY A 911 5.47 32.50 16.43
C GLY A 911 6.35 32.33 15.19
N GLY A 912 7.05 31.19 15.01
CA GLY A 912 7.99 30.98 13.92
C GLY A 912 9.32 31.73 14.11
N PHE A 913 10.01 32.05 13.01
CA PHE A 913 11.22 32.88 13.02
C PHE A 913 10.88 34.35 13.34
N ARG A 914 11.84 35.13 13.86
CA ARG A 914 11.56 36.40 14.55
C ARG A 914 11.90 37.65 13.73
N SER A 915 12.73 37.53 12.70
CA SER A 915 13.15 38.63 11.84
C SER A 915 12.76 38.38 10.37
N THR A 916 13.15 39.26 9.47
CA THR A 916 12.86 39.09 8.03
C THR A 916 13.87 38.13 7.37
N GLN A 917 15.17 38.33 7.61
CA GLN A 917 16.21 37.56 6.92
C GLN A 917 16.32 36.13 7.45
N ASP A 918 16.24 35.91 8.77
CA ASP A 918 16.22 34.57 9.35
C ASP A 918 15.05 33.74 8.79
N THR A 919 13.86 34.33 8.67
CA THR A 919 12.68 33.67 8.11
C THR A 919 12.88 33.28 6.65
N VAL A 920 13.26 34.24 5.79
CA VAL A 920 13.37 34.00 4.34
C VAL A 920 14.47 32.99 4.05
N ILE A 921 15.66 33.18 4.63
CA ILE A 921 16.82 32.35 4.32
C ILE A 921 16.72 30.98 4.98
N ALA A 922 16.19 30.87 6.19
CA ALA A 922 15.98 29.55 6.81
C ALA A 922 14.93 28.72 6.05
N LEU A 923 13.87 29.33 5.53
CA LEU A 923 12.91 28.62 4.68
C LEU A 923 13.52 28.22 3.34
N ASP A 924 14.30 29.10 2.70
CA ASP A 924 15.08 28.75 1.49
C ASP A 924 16.01 27.55 1.79
N ALA A 925 16.79 27.61 2.88
CA ALA A 925 17.74 26.58 3.29
C ALA A 925 17.09 25.24 3.62
N LEU A 926 16.04 25.25 4.43
CA LEU A 926 15.30 24.04 4.81
C LEU A 926 14.55 23.44 3.61
N SER A 927 14.07 24.27 2.67
CA SER A 927 13.46 23.77 1.44
C SER A 927 14.49 23.07 0.53
N ALA A 928 15.69 23.66 0.37
CA ALA A 928 16.79 23.06 -0.37
C ALA A 928 17.28 21.76 0.28
N TYR A 929 17.47 21.76 1.61
CA TYR A 929 17.81 20.56 2.38
C TYR A 929 16.73 19.48 2.24
N TRP A 930 15.45 19.87 2.28
CA TRP A 930 14.34 18.93 2.13
C TRP A 930 14.35 18.28 0.73
N ILE A 931 14.61 19.04 -0.33
CA ILE A 931 14.77 18.49 -1.68
C ILE A 931 15.97 17.55 -1.73
N ALA A 932 17.15 17.97 -1.25
CA ALA A 932 18.37 17.18 -1.24
C ALA A 932 18.24 15.88 -0.45
N SER A 933 17.51 15.89 0.66
CA SER A 933 17.27 14.71 1.50
C SER A 933 16.31 13.68 0.88
N HIS A 934 15.47 14.10 -0.08
CA HIS A 934 14.49 13.23 -0.75
C HIS A 934 14.88 12.88 -2.21
N THR A 935 15.87 13.57 -2.79
CA THR A 935 16.47 13.30 -4.11
C THR A 935 17.66 12.36 -3.98
N THR A 936 17.38 11.10 -3.64
CA THR A 936 18.41 10.07 -3.58
C THR A 936 18.71 9.57 -4.99
N GLU A 937 19.58 10.26 -5.72
CA GLU A 937 20.03 9.81 -7.06
C GLU A 937 21.24 8.87 -6.99
N GLU A 938 21.10 7.74 -6.28
CA GLU A 938 21.94 6.58 -6.61
C GLU A 938 21.42 5.99 -7.92
N ARG A 939 22.19 6.15 -8.99
CA ARG A 939 21.86 5.74 -10.35
C ARG A 939 22.64 4.49 -10.73
N GLY A 940 21.95 3.35 -10.64
CA GLY A 940 22.27 2.14 -11.38
C GLY A 940 23.54 1.40 -10.95
N LEU A 941 23.46 0.08 -11.01
CA LEU A 941 24.61 -0.81 -10.88
C LEU A 941 24.72 -1.62 -12.18
N ASN A 942 25.74 -1.32 -12.97
CA ASN A 942 26.04 -2.02 -14.20
C ASN A 942 27.12 -3.07 -13.93
N VAL A 943 26.81 -4.34 -14.16
CA VAL A 943 27.76 -5.44 -14.00
C VAL A 943 27.81 -6.24 -15.29
N THR A 944 28.99 -6.33 -15.90
CA THR A 944 29.21 -7.18 -17.08
C THR A 944 30.13 -8.31 -16.70
N LEU A 945 29.68 -9.55 -16.86
CA LEU A 945 30.48 -10.75 -16.67
C LEU A 945 30.82 -11.33 -18.03
N SER A 946 32.07 -11.69 -18.25
CA SER A 946 32.51 -12.35 -19.48
C SER A 946 33.45 -13.51 -19.18
N SER A 947 33.39 -14.55 -19.99
CA SER A 947 34.29 -15.70 -19.88
C SER A 947 34.57 -16.29 -21.26
N THR A 948 35.79 -16.79 -21.43
CA THR A 948 36.24 -17.48 -22.65
C THR A 948 36.53 -18.94 -22.29
N GLY A 949 35.76 -19.86 -22.86
CA GLY A 949 35.90 -21.29 -22.59
C GLY A 949 35.57 -22.16 -23.81
N ARG A 950 35.12 -23.41 -23.58
CA ARG A 950 34.73 -24.35 -24.63
C ARG A 950 33.56 -23.85 -25.49
N SER A 951 32.71 -22.99 -24.93
CA SER A 951 31.58 -22.33 -25.61
C SER A 951 31.94 -21.04 -26.34
N GLY A 952 33.23 -20.72 -26.47
CA GLY A 952 33.73 -19.46 -27.03
C GLY A 952 33.72 -18.30 -26.01
N PHE A 953 33.86 -17.07 -26.50
CA PHE A 953 33.67 -15.87 -25.69
C PHE A 953 32.18 -15.62 -25.47
N ARG A 954 31.74 -15.58 -24.21
CA ARG A 954 30.38 -15.23 -23.81
C ARG A 954 30.43 -14.05 -22.84
N SER A 955 29.47 -13.14 -22.97
CA SER A 955 29.34 -11.95 -22.14
C SER A 955 27.88 -11.75 -21.74
N HIS A 956 27.64 -11.44 -20.47
CA HIS A 956 26.34 -11.14 -19.89
C HIS A 956 26.41 -9.76 -19.22
N ALA A 957 25.55 -8.84 -19.64
CA ALA A 957 25.49 -7.49 -19.09
C ALA A 957 24.19 -7.31 -18.29
N LEU A 958 24.33 -7.05 -17.00
CA LEU A 958 23.27 -6.84 -16.04
C LEU A 958 23.22 -5.37 -15.66
N GLN A 959 22.03 -4.78 -15.66
CA GLN A 959 21.82 -3.43 -15.14
C GLN A 959 20.75 -3.43 -14.06
N LEU A 960 21.13 -3.04 -12.85
CA LEU A 960 20.24 -2.94 -11.71
C LEU A 960 19.98 -1.45 -11.44
N ASN A 961 18.99 -0.91 -12.16
CA ASN A 961 18.70 0.54 -12.20
C ASN A 961 17.53 0.96 -11.29
N ASN A 962 16.81 0.00 -10.70
CA ASN A 962 15.51 0.28 -10.08
C ASN A 962 15.43 -0.28 -8.65
N ARG A 963 15.05 0.58 -7.70
CA ARG A 963 14.80 0.24 -6.29
C ARG A 963 13.65 -0.72 -6.04
N GLN A 964 12.79 -0.94 -7.04
CA GLN A 964 11.65 -1.86 -6.92
C GLN A 964 12.08 -3.33 -6.85
N ILE A 965 13.30 -3.67 -7.28
CA ILE A 965 13.78 -5.06 -7.36
C ILE A 965 14.83 -5.28 -6.29
N ARG A 966 14.66 -6.33 -5.48
CA ARG A 966 15.59 -6.69 -4.40
C ARG A 966 16.90 -7.29 -4.91
N GLY A 967 16.86 -7.99 -6.04
CA GLY A 967 18.03 -8.58 -6.69
C GLY A 967 17.71 -9.29 -8.01
N LEU A 968 18.74 -9.67 -8.74
CA LEU A 968 18.67 -10.34 -10.04
C LEU A 968 19.44 -11.66 -9.99
N GLU A 969 18.92 -12.67 -10.66
CA GLU A 969 19.60 -13.94 -10.87
C GLU A 969 19.46 -14.34 -12.34
N GLU A 970 20.58 -14.68 -12.98
CA GLU A 970 20.63 -15.14 -14.37
C GLU A 970 21.40 -16.45 -14.47
N GLU A 971 20.96 -17.31 -15.40
CA GLU A 971 21.69 -18.51 -15.76
C GLU A 971 22.93 -18.13 -16.58
N LEU A 972 24.11 -18.28 -15.98
CA LEU A 972 25.39 -18.00 -16.62
C LEU A 972 25.93 -19.25 -17.31
N GLN A 973 25.81 -19.31 -18.64
CA GLN A 973 26.30 -20.42 -19.46
C GLN A 973 27.82 -20.33 -19.72
N PHE A 974 28.61 -20.22 -18.65
CA PHE A 974 30.08 -20.19 -18.70
C PHE A 974 30.67 -21.58 -18.50
N SER A 975 31.78 -21.86 -19.19
CA SER A 975 32.51 -23.12 -19.03
C SER A 975 33.17 -23.20 -17.64
N LEU A 976 32.99 -24.32 -16.94
CA LEU A 976 33.66 -24.58 -15.67
C LEU A 976 35.19 -24.57 -15.84
N GLY A 977 35.91 -23.95 -14.88
CA GLY A 977 37.37 -23.83 -14.89
C GLY A 977 37.94 -22.67 -15.73
N SER A 978 37.11 -21.92 -16.46
CA SER A 978 37.55 -20.76 -17.25
C SER A 978 37.68 -19.49 -16.39
N LYS A 979 38.60 -18.58 -16.76
CA LYS A 979 38.69 -17.26 -16.09
C LYS A 979 37.42 -16.47 -16.37
N ILE A 980 36.84 -15.87 -15.32
CA ILE A 980 35.70 -14.95 -15.41
C ILE A 980 36.24 -13.53 -15.23
N ASN A 981 35.94 -12.65 -16.18
CA ASN A 981 36.26 -11.24 -16.09
C ASN A 981 34.98 -10.46 -15.75
N VAL A 982 35.04 -9.60 -14.74
CA VAL A 982 33.90 -8.84 -14.23
C VAL A 982 34.22 -7.35 -14.35
N LYS A 983 33.39 -6.63 -15.11
CA LYS A 983 33.45 -5.17 -15.22
C LYS A 983 32.25 -4.57 -14.51
N VAL A 984 32.51 -3.76 -13.49
CA VAL A 984 31.48 -3.07 -12.70
C VAL A 984 31.51 -1.58 -13.02
N GLY A 985 30.35 -0.95 -13.10
CA GLY A 985 30.17 0.48 -13.22
C GLY A 985 28.88 0.93 -12.55
N GLY A 986 28.68 2.24 -12.43
CA GLY A 986 27.58 2.82 -11.65
C GLY A 986 28.04 3.37 -10.30
N ASN A 987 27.13 3.98 -9.55
CA ASN A 987 27.44 4.69 -8.30
C ASN A 987 26.61 4.19 -7.09
N SER A 988 26.12 2.96 -7.16
CA SER A 988 25.34 2.32 -6.08
C SER A 988 26.09 1.13 -5.45
N LYS A 989 25.79 0.84 -4.18
CA LYS A 989 26.36 -0.30 -3.46
C LYS A 989 25.63 -1.60 -3.85
N GLY A 990 26.39 -2.64 -4.20
CA GLY A 990 25.86 -3.95 -4.56
C GLY A 990 26.61 -5.12 -3.92
N THR A 991 26.00 -6.31 -3.96
CA THR A 991 26.64 -7.57 -3.55
C THR A 991 26.49 -8.58 -4.68
N LEU A 992 27.60 -9.10 -5.19
CA LEU A 992 27.62 -10.15 -6.21
C LEU A 992 27.91 -11.50 -5.56
N LYS A 993 27.05 -12.48 -5.79
CA LYS A 993 27.28 -13.88 -5.41
C LYS A 993 27.34 -14.72 -6.68
N VAL A 994 28.36 -15.56 -6.81
CA VAL A 994 28.52 -16.50 -7.92
C VAL A 994 28.41 -17.91 -7.36
N LEU A 995 27.28 -18.57 -7.62
CA LEU A 995 27.05 -19.95 -7.20
C LEU A 995 27.56 -20.92 -8.27
N ARG A 996 28.58 -21.72 -7.93
CA ARG A 996 29.12 -22.77 -8.79
C ARG A 996 28.74 -24.12 -8.18
N ILE A 997 28.02 -24.93 -8.95
CA ILE A 997 27.57 -26.25 -8.51
C ILE A 997 28.25 -27.30 -9.40
N TYR A 998 28.84 -28.31 -8.77
CA TYR A 998 29.55 -29.42 -9.41
C TYR A 998 29.42 -30.67 -8.55
N ASN A 999 29.57 -31.84 -9.16
CA ASN A 999 29.56 -33.11 -8.44
C ASN A 999 30.87 -33.29 -7.66
N VAL A 1000 30.79 -33.80 -6.44
CA VAL A 1000 31.94 -34.11 -5.58
C VAL A 1000 32.14 -35.63 -5.55
N LEU A 1001 33.36 -36.09 -5.24
CA LEU A 1001 33.67 -37.51 -5.06
C LEU A 1001 32.79 -38.10 -3.94
N ASP A 1002 32.37 -39.36 -4.11
CA ASP A 1002 31.60 -40.09 -3.11
C ASP A 1002 32.36 -40.15 -1.78
N MET A 1003 31.74 -39.65 -0.71
CA MET A 1003 32.25 -39.78 0.66
C MET A 1003 31.97 -41.19 1.21
N LYS A 1004 32.67 -41.59 2.29
CA LYS A 1004 32.49 -42.90 2.94
C LYS A 1004 31.00 -43.20 3.16
N ASN A 1005 30.55 -44.40 2.79
CA ASN A 1005 29.18 -44.86 3.00
C ASN A 1005 28.79 -44.77 4.48
N THR A 1006 27.88 -43.85 4.82
CA THR A 1006 27.29 -43.69 6.16
C THR A 1006 26.08 -44.61 6.33
N THR A 1007 26.19 -45.86 5.88
CA THR A 1007 25.06 -46.80 5.90
C THR A 1007 24.70 -47.16 7.35
N CYS A 1008 23.46 -46.85 7.76
CA CYS A 1008 22.85 -47.26 9.04
C CYS A 1008 23.69 -46.93 10.31
N GLN A 1009 24.22 -45.70 10.43
CA GLN A 1009 25.00 -45.28 11.61
C GLN A 1009 24.14 -44.91 12.82
N ASP A 1010 22.93 -44.37 12.62
CA ASP A 1010 22.05 -43.95 13.72
C ASP A 1010 21.11 -45.07 14.19
N LEU A 1011 20.51 -45.79 13.23
CA LEU A 1011 19.58 -46.88 13.47
C LEU A 1011 20.09 -48.12 12.71
N GLN A 1012 20.03 -49.28 13.36
CA GLN A 1012 20.46 -50.56 12.80
C GLN A 1012 19.26 -51.50 12.68
N ILE A 1013 19.19 -52.24 11.57
CA ILE A 1013 18.22 -53.31 11.34
C ILE A 1013 18.91 -54.44 10.61
N GLU A 1014 18.86 -55.64 11.19
CA GLU A 1014 19.41 -56.86 10.58
C GLU A 1014 18.32 -57.94 10.57
N VAL A 1015 18.18 -58.62 9.43
CA VAL A 1015 17.22 -59.72 9.26
C VAL A 1015 17.93 -60.92 8.64
N THR A 1016 17.84 -62.08 9.30
CA THR A 1016 18.39 -63.35 8.79
C THR A 1016 17.27 -64.36 8.67
N VAL A 1017 17.03 -64.87 7.45
CA VAL A 1017 16.06 -65.94 7.19
C VAL A 1017 16.77 -67.30 7.15
N LYS A 1018 16.20 -68.32 7.79
CA LYS A 1018 16.71 -69.71 7.77
C LYS A 1018 15.57 -70.68 7.45
N GLY A 1019 15.80 -71.59 6.51
CA GLY A 1019 14.83 -72.62 6.12
C GLY A 1019 15.11 -73.17 4.71
N HIS A 1020 14.37 -74.21 4.31
CA HIS A 1020 14.37 -74.72 2.94
C HIS A 1020 13.21 -74.08 2.16
N VAL A 1021 13.51 -73.43 1.04
CA VAL A 1021 12.52 -72.90 0.09
C VAL A 1021 12.52 -73.82 -1.12
N GLU A 1022 11.36 -74.36 -1.48
CA GLU A 1022 11.21 -75.12 -2.72
C GLU A 1022 11.30 -74.16 -3.91
N TYR A 1023 12.34 -74.31 -4.73
CA TYR A 1023 12.47 -73.62 -6.01
C TYR A 1023 12.05 -74.58 -7.12
N THR A 1024 11.23 -74.13 -8.07
CA THR A 1024 11.05 -74.85 -9.34
C THR A 1024 12.29 -74.65 -10.21
N PRO A 1025 12.92 -75.69 -10.76
CA PRO A 1025 14.11 -75.54 -11.59
C PRO A 1025 13.78 -74.74 -12.86
N GLN A 1026 14.45 -73.61 -13.05
CA GLN A 1026 14.43 -72.83 -14.28
C GLN A 1026 15.69 -73.22 -15.07
N TYR A 1027 15.56 -74.15 -16.02
CA TYR A 1027 16.66 -74.54 -16.89
C TYR A 1027 16.96 -73.38 -17.87
N LEU A 1028 18.11 -72.73 -17.70
CA LEU A 1028 18.68 -71.81 -18.70
C LEU A 1028 19.27 -72.65 -19.83
N LEU A 1029 18.43 -73.00 -20.80
CA LEU A 1029 18.89 -73.61 -22.05
C LEU A 1029 19.39 -72.48 -22.95
N ASP A 1030 20.69 -72.46 -23.20
CA ASP A 1030 21.26 -71.63 -24.27
C ASP A 1030 20.94 -72.24 -25.65
N SER A 1031 21.32 -71.55 -26.73
CA SER A 1031 21.08 -72.04 -28.10
C SER A 1031 21.78 -73.37 -28.43
N ASN A 1032 22.66 -73.86 -27.56
CA ASN A 1032 23.39 -75.11 -27.70
C ASN A 1032 22.87 -76.21 -26.76
N SER A 1033 21.83 -75.92 -25.96
CA SER A 1033 21.25 -76.86 -25.01
C SER A 1033 20.02 -77.53 -25.61
N TRP A 1034 19.98 -78.87 -25.62
CA TRP A 1034 18.79 -79.64 -25.99
C TRP A 1034 18.31 -80.48 -24.81
N ILE A 1035 16.99 -80.65 -24.70
CA ILE A 1035 16.38 -81.58 -23.75
C ILE A 1035 16.13 -82.89 -24.50
N GLU A 1036 16.65 -84.00 -23.99
CA GLU A 1036 16.31 -85.35 -24.45
C GLU A 1036 15.42 -86.05 -23.41
N GLU A 1037 14.34 -86.67 -23.88
CA GLU A 1037 13.44 -87.43 -23.02
C GLU A 1037 14.13 -88.74 -22.60
N MET A 1038 14.22 -88.98 -21.30
CA MET A 1038 14.77 -90.24 -20.79
C MET A 1038 13.92 -91.44 -21.25
N PRO A 1039 14.51 -92.44 -21.90
CA PRO A 1039 13.77 -93.61 -22.34
C PRO A 1039 13.16 -94.35 -21.15
N SER A 1040 11.86 -94.66 -21.22
CA SER A 1040 11.20 -95.45 -20.17
C SER A 1040 11.80 -96.86 -20.06
N GLU A 1041 11.70 -97.46 -18.87
CA GLU A 1041 12.21 -98.82 -18.59
C GLU A 1041 11.77 -99.87 -19.63
N ARG A 1042 10.56 -99.71 -20.20
CA ARG A 1042 10.01 -100.61 -21.21
C ARG A 1042 10.77 -100.52 -22.55
N LEU A 1043 11.23 -99.33 -22.93
CA LEU A 1043 12.03 -99.09 -24.15
C LEU A 1043 13.45 -99.61 -24.00
N CYS A 1044 14.08 -99.46 -22.83
CA CYS A 1044 15.43 -99.96 -22.54
C CYS A 1044 15.54 -101.50 -22.49
N ARG A 1045 14.42 -102.20 -22.27
CA ARG A 1045 14.35 -103.67 -22.36
C ARG A 1045 14.22 -104.19 -23.79
N SER A 1046 13.94 -103.33 -24.76
CA SER A 1046 13.90 -103.72 -26.17
C SER A 1046 15.32 -103.92 -26.72
N THR A 1047 15.54 -104.95 -27.54
CA THR A 1047 16.87 -105.32 -28.06
C THR A 1047 17.55 -104.18 -28.85
N ARG A 1048 16.76 -103.25 -29.39
CA ARG A 1048 17.22 -102.16 -30.26
C ARG A 1048 17.75 -100.93 -29.50
N GLN A 1049 17.28 -100.68 -28.28
CA GLN A 1049 17.64 -99.51 -27.45
C GLN A 1049 18.47 -99.90 -26.22
N ARG A 1050 18.68 -101.20 -25.97
CA ARG A 1050 19.39 -101.74 -24.79
C ARG A 1050 20.82 -101.20 -24.63
N ALA A 1051 21.56 -101.07 -25.72
CA ALA A 1051 22.94 -100.58 -25.70
C ALA A 1051 23.01 -99.08 -25.39
N ALA A 1052 22.14 -98.27 -26.02
CA ALA A 1052 22.07 -96.84 -25.77
C ALA A 1052 21.63 -96.52 -24.34
N CYS A 1053 20.66 -97.26 -23.78
CA CYS A 1053 20.28 -97.10 -22.38
C CYS A 1053 21.38 -97.52 -21.40
N ALA A 1054 22.20 -98.52 -21.73
CA ALA A 1054 23.36 -98.89 -20.90
C ALA A 1054 24.38 -97.75 -20.87
N GLN A 1055 24.72 -97.20 -22.04
CA GLN A 1055 25.62 -96.04 -22.16
C GLN A 1055 25.09 -94.80 -21.43
N LEU A 1056 23.78 -94.53 -21.51
CA LEU A 1056 23.14 -93.45 -20.75
C LEU A 1056 23.27 -93.67 -19.24
N ASN A 1057 23.10 -94.90 -18.77
CA ASN A 1057 23.22 -95.23 -17.34
C ASN A 1057 24.67 -95.11 -16.85
N ASP A 1058 25.63 -95.52 -17.68
CA ASP A 1058 27.06 -95.36 -17.41
C ASP A 1058 27.42 -93.87 -17.36
N PHE A 1059 26.93 -93.07 -18.32
CA PHE A 1059 27.08 -91.60 -18.33
C PHE A 1059 26.48 -90.96 -17.06
N LEU A 1060 25.30 -91.37 -16.61
CA LEU A 1060 24.69 -90.84 -15.38
C LEU A 1060 25.47 -91.21 -14.12
N GLN A 1061 26.10 -92.40 -14.08
CA GLN A 1061 26.99 -92.79 -12.99
C GLN A 1061 28.29 -91.99 -12.98
N GLU A 1062 28.91 -91.79 -14.15
CA GLU A 1062 30.10 -90.95 -14.28
C GLU A 1062 29.80 -89.48 -13.96
N TYR A 1063 28.69 -88.92 -14.48
CA TYR A 1063 28.26 -87.56 -14.21
C TYR A 1063 27.98 -87.33 -12.71
N GLY A 1064 27.40 -88.33 -12.02
CA GLY A 1064 27.19 -88.28 -10.58
C GLY A 1064 28.47 -88.23 -9.75
N THR A 1065 29.62 -88.64 -10.30
CA THR A 1065 30.91 -88.68 -9.59
C THR A 1065 31.89 -87.59 -10.06
N GLN A 1066 31.85 -87.19 -11.32
CA GLN A 1066 32.80 -86.23 -11.92
C GLN A 1066 32.16 -84.90 -12.35
N GLY A 1067 30.83 -84.75 -12.23
CA GLY A 1067 30.11 -83.55 -12.65
C GLY A 1067 30.24 -83.29 -14.16
N CYS A 1068 30.23 -82.03 -14.60
CA CYS A 1068 30.33 -81.66 -16.02
C CYS A 1068 31.73 -81.87 -16.65
N GLN A 1069 32.60 -82.70 -16.08
CA GLN A 1069 33.92 -83.04 -16.64
C GLN A 1069 33.94 -84.39 -17.39
N VAL A 1070 32.78 -85.03 -17.56
CA VAL A 1070 32.58 -86.30 -18.29
C VAL A 1070 32.40 -86.08 -19.78
#